data_AF-A0A2D0HDQ4-F1
#
_entry.id   AF-A0A2D0HDQ4-F1
#
_cell.length_a   1.000
_cell.length_b   1.000
_cell.length_c   1.000
_cell.angle_alpha   90.00
_cell.angle_beta   90.00
_cell.angle_gamma   90.00
#
_symmetry.space_group_name_H-M   'P 1'
#
loop_
_entity.id
_entity.type
_entity.pdbx_description
1 polymer ?
#
loop_
_entity_poly.entity_id
_entity_poly.type
_entity_poly.pdbx_seq_one_letter_code
_entity_poly.pdbx_strand_id
1 'polypeptide(L)'
;MYFTLSNAPEYVIKNIENLQQIWLERCKAIEKNQEGSYSRHLLLILHDLREEIQNNKNRFSQNAYGKKFFKIQFSTYCSFKKEQLDDLDKIRRVWTIEVDRELYFITEALSDSKSKFELDDISILIKRIEEKITSKNSLRKVIKILYDKILEKDLNSNQIEFIVDTIIILFNSKGMLELKSILNDQFQKFEDIGTDPEQVYLYPTLFGSPSRDVKLLDEHKEELKKYYEASSIKQRLNFLIEIYCLEPQSYKVIFKITGVKFKKKINIGKVELYRPKIDGKYIKENEIIGIFEDNSDYCVAVDIRGVDSKFMKIKAQQMAERTIAVLSTRNRKDQAIILSSDWVICDSQGEIRAFNFKGGDKPQTIRYNSIDSQNNQQRLGQWISSEDICHPTVAKWLASIDWYRRATEASQSSEEILNSWFAVEKFSDSSKTICKKLPELSDALKNKKKILKENIDLWIDSEGIRTVQLLLVLSELKFNLYHKVRQVGGVFITPLTFPLMDISKSINQDLQDYLSANKDEIDFLEKFIEKVPEIKKQLDSKSIVLPDLNQVNEIFYNHDYCEQYLIEKIIALKDDVYNIYRIRNMLVHSSSTTSRLFDYYAKRSREYCNSLLDAIAYKIYQTSNDDEIMPLESYFREMVIDANIALEAVKDNKMDKFINWALS
;
A
#
# COMPACT_ATOMS: atom_id res chain seq x y z
N MET A 1 49.61 16.64 -4.52
CA MET A 1 49.96 15.39 -5.24
C MET A 1 48.70 14.53 -5.29
N TYR A 2 48.32 14.00 -6.45
CA TYR A 2 47.22 13.04 -6.56
C TYR A 2 47.82 11.64 -6.61
N PHE A 3 47.53 10.84 -5.58
CA PHE A 3 48.01 9.45 -5.52
C PHE A 3 47.12 8.55 -6.37
N THR A 4 47.73 7.65 -7.13
CA THR A 4 47.12 6.46 -7.73
C THR A 4 47.30 5.27 -6.79
N LEU A 5 46.60 4.16 -7.02
CA LEU A 5 46.78 2.95 -6.22
C LEU A 5 48.21 2.36 -6.30
N SER A 6 48.94 2.67 -7.37
CA SER A 6 50.31 2.17 -7.58
C SER A 6 51.39 3.03 -6.93
N ASN A 7 51.12 4.30 -6.62
CA ASN A 7 52.12 5.22 -6.04
C ASN A 7 51.74 5.77 -4.65
N ALA A 8 50.59 5.35 -4.10
CA ALA A 8 50.15 5.79 -2.79
C ALA A 8 51.06 5.21 -1.68
N PRO A 9 51.30 5.95 -0.58
CA PRO A 9 51.96 5.41 0.60
C PRO A 9 51.23 4.19 1.16
N GLU A 10 51.97 3.26 1.78
CA GLU A 10 51.41 2.01 2.33
C GLU A 10 50.26 2.24 3.33
N TYR A 11 50.37 3.27 4.17
CA TYR A 11 49.30 3.62 5.12
C TYR A 11 48.01 4.07 4.42
N VAL A 12 48.10 4.71 3.24
CA VAL A 12 46.94 5.13 2.44
C VAL A 12 46.26 3.90 1.84
N ILE A 13 47.02 2.92 1.35
CA ILE A 13 46.48 1.66 0.85
C ILE A 13 45.75 0.90 1.96
N LYS A 14 46.34 0.80 3.14
CA LYS A 14 45.70 0.19 4.31
C LYS A 14 44.42 0.92 4.72
N ASN A 15 44.38 2.25 4.63
CA ASN A 15 43.18 3.02 4.90
C ASN A 15 42.05 2.74 3.88
N ILE A 16 42.38 2.50 2.62
CA ILE A 16 41.41 2.11 1.58
C ILE A 16 40.86 0.71 1.87
N GLU A 17 41.70 -0.25 2.23
CA GLU A 17 41.26 -1.60 2.62
C GLU A 17 40.32 -1.56 3.83
N ASN A 18 40.67 -0.76 4.85
CA ASN A 18 39.80 -0.52 6.01
C ASN A 18 38.47 0.12 5.60
N LEU A 19 38.49 1.09 4.69
CA LEU A 19 37.28 1.72 4.17
C LEU A 19 36.37 0.72 3.44
N GLN A 20 36.93 -0.15 2.59
CA GLN A 20 36.17 -1.20 1.89
C GLN A 20 35.51 -2.17 2.87
N GLN A 21 36.23 -2.54 3.94
CA GLN A 21 35.69 -3.40 5.00
C GLN A 21 34.54 -2.70 5.76
N ILE A 22 34.76 -1.45 6.21
CA ILE A 22 33.73 -0.64 6.88
C ILE A 22 32.50 -0.50 5.98
N TRP A 23 32.69 -0.17 4.70
CA TRP A 23 31.60 -0.06 3.72
C TRP A 23 30.74 -1.32 3.65
N LEU A 24 31.37 -2.48 3.53
CA LEU A 24 30.67 -3.76 3.47
C LEU A 24 29.90 -4.07 4.76
N GLU A 25 30.51 -3.80 5.91
CA GLU A 25 29.89 -3.98 7.22
C GLU A 25 28.68 -3.05 7.41
N ARG A 26 28.82 -1.78 7.07
CA ARG A 26 27.73 -0.79 7.16
C ARG A 26 26.59 -1.10 6.19
N CYS A 27 26.89 -1.50 4.96
CA CYS A 27 25.85 -1.98 4.03
C CYS A 27 25.06 -3.16 4.61
N LYS A 28 25.75 -4.15 5.22
CA LYS A 28 25.09 -5.30 5.84
C LYS A 28 24.27 -4.90 7.08
N ALA A 29 24.78 -3.98 7.91
CA ALA A 29 24.09 -3.51 9.10
C ALA A 29 22.78 -2.80 8.74
N ILE A 30 22.84 -1.88 7.77
CA ILE A 30 21.68 -1.13 7.27
C ILE A 30 20.65 -2.06 6.62
N GLU A 31 21.08 -3.00 5.76
CA GLU A 31 20.16 -3.98 5.15
C GLU A 31 19.45 -4.88 6.16
N LYS A 32 20.11 -5.20 7.29
CA LYS A 32 19.56 -6.05 8.35
C LYS A 32 18.81 -5.27 9.42
N ASN A 33 18.67 -3.94 9.29
CA ASN A 33 18.10 -3.08 10.31
C ASN A 33 18.73 -3.30 11.71
N GLN A 34 20.04 -3.53 11.78
CA GLN A 34 20.74 -3.72 13.06
C GLN A 34 20.81 -2.40 13.83
N GLU A 35 20.47 -2.40 15.13
CA GLU A 35 20.60 -1.19 15.95
C GLU A 35 22.05 -0.66 15.90
N GLY A 36 22.20 0.63 15.59
CA GLY A 36 23.52 1.24 15.41
C GLY A 36 23.49 2.76 15.27
N SER A 37 24.66 3.38 15.12
CA SER A 37 24.83 4.84 14.97
C SER A 37 24.05 5.44 13.78
N TYR A 38 23.87 4.68 12.70
CA TYR A 38 23.17 5.12 11.50
C TYR A 38 21.67 5.36 11.73
N SER A 39 21.02 4.70 12.71
CA SER A 39 19.59 4.92 13.00
C SER A 39 19.30 6.33 13.52
N ARG A 40 20.33 7.03 14.00
CA ARG A 40 20.28 8.43 14.41
C ARG A 40 20.79 9.39 13.34
N HIS A 41 20.87 8.96 12.09
CA HIS A 41 21.26 9.81 10.98
C HIS A 41 20.16 10.84 10.67
N LEU A 42 20.55 12.07 10.32
CA LEU A 42 19.62 13.19 10.18
C LEU A 42 18.48 12.91 9.19
N LEU A 43 18.77 12.32 8.03
CA LEU A 43 17.74 11.98 7.03
C LEU A 43 16.68 10.99 7.57
N LEU A 44 17.08 10.04 8.42
CA LEU A 44 16.14 9.10 9.03
C LEU A 44 15.29 9.78 10.11
N ILE A 45 15.91 10.61 10.95
CA ILE A 45 15.19 11.38 11.97
C ILE A 45 14.15 12.32 11.32
N LEU A 46 14.52 12.96 10.20
CA LEU A 46 13.62 13.81 9.41
C LEU A 46 12.44 12.99 8.84
N HIS A 47 12.70 11.80 8.29
CA HIS A 47 11.68 10.89 7.81
C HIS A 47 10.71 10.48 8.92
N ASP A 48 11.24 10.03 10.06
CA ASP A 48 10.45 9.60 11.22
C ASP A 48 9.58 10.73 11.78
N LEU A 49 10.11 11.96 11.84
CA LEU A 49 9.34 13.12 12.28
C LEU A 49 8.20 13.44 11.30
N ARG A 50 8.47 13.39 9.99
CA ARG A 50 7.46 13.62 8.95
C ARG A 50 6.34 12.59 9.06
N GLU A 51 6.70 11.31 9.19
CA GLU A 51 5.74 10.21 9.31
C GLU A 51 4.88 10.35 10.58
N GLU A 52 5.50 10.67 11.73
CA GLU A 52 4.78 10.85 12.99
C GLU A 52 3.80 12.04 12.92
N ILE A 53 4.20 13.15 12.29
CA ILE A 53 3.30 14.30 12.09
C ILE A 53 2.15 13.93 11.14
N GLN A 54 2.43 13.26 10.02
CA GLN A 54 1.42 12.90 9.02
C GLN A 54 0.40 11.88 9.56
N ASN A 55 0.86 10.87 10.31
CA ASN A 55 0.02 9.77 10.76
C ASN A 55 -0.63 10.05 12.12
N ASN A 56 0.02 10.83 13.00
CA ASN A 56 -0.36 10.96 14.40
C ASN A 56 -0.51 12.41 14.87
N LYS A 57 -0.67 13.41 13.98
CA LYS A 57 -0.68 14.86 14.28
C LYS A 57 -1.32 15.25 15.62
N ASN A 58 -2.58 14.87 15.84
CA ASN A 58 -3.34 15.25 17.03
C ASN A 58 -2.77 14.65 18.32
N ARG A 59 -2.26 13.41 18.25
CA ARG A 59 -1.58 12.76 19.37
C ARG A 59 -0.21 13.36 19.59
N PHE A 60 0.56 13.57 18.52
CA PHE A 60 1.91 14.11 18.57
C PHE A 60 1.93 15.55 19.10
N SER A 61 0.96 16.39 18.71
CA SER A 61 0.85 17.77 19.18
C SER A 61 0.65 17.89 20.69
N GLN A 62 0.08 16.86 21.33
CA GLN A 62 -0.11 16.79 22.78
C GLN A 62 1.01 15.98 23.47
N ASN A 63 1.85 15.28 22.71
CA ASN A 63 2.90 14.40 23.23
C ASN A 63 4.21 15.15 23.49
N ALA A 64 4.32 15.76 24.67
CA ALA A 64 5.53 16.48 25.09
C ALA A 64 6.80 15.59 25.06
N TYR A 65 6.66 14.28 25.35
CA TYR A 65 7.79 13.35 25.33
C TYR A 65 8.29 13.12 23.89
N GLY A 66 7.39 12.88 22.95
CA GLY A 66 7.72 12.71 21.53
C GLY A 66 8.40 13.95 20.94
N LYS A 67 7.85 15.15 21.22
CA LYS A 67 8.48 16.42 20.80
C LYS A 67 9.88 16.60 21.39
N LYS A 68 10.03 16.31 22.69
CA LYS A 68 11.33 16.37 23.38
C LYS A 68 12.34 15.38 22.80
N PHE A 69 11.92 14.17 22.46
CA PHE A 69 12.76 13.16 21.82
C PHE A 69 13.35 13.70 20.50
N PHE A 70 12.51 14.14 19.56
CA PHE A 70 12.97 14.69 18.28
C PHE A 70 13.82 15.94 18.47
N LYS A 71 13.43 16.84 19.36
CA LYS A 71 14.21 18.03 19.69
C LYS A 71 15.63 17.69 20.15
N ILE A 72 15.79 16.68 21.01
CA ILE A 72 17.11 16.20 21.44
C ILE A 72 17.88 15.67 20.24
N GLN A 73 17.28 14.85 19.39
CA GLN A 73 17.94 14.31 18.19
C GLN A 73 18.44 15.43 17.27
N PHE A 74 17.60 16.39 16.88
CA PHE A 74 18.01 17.52 16.04
C PHE A 74 19.03 18.42 16.72
N SER A 75 18.95 18.60 18.04
CA SER A 75 19.94 19.40 18.77
C SER A 75 21.36 18.86 18.68
N THR A 76 21.54 17.55 18.38
CA THR A 76 22.87 16.98 18.13
C THR A 76 23.49 17.40 16.80
N TYR A 77 22.67 17.88 15.85
CA TYR A 77 23.08 18.39 14.54
C TYR A 77 23.05 19.92 14.46
N CYS A 78 22.29 20.58 15.35
CA CYS A 78 22.23 22.03 15.50
C CYS A 78 23.53 22.58 16.10
N SER A 79 24.21 23.48 15.39
CA SER A 79 25.54 23.97 15.79
C SER A 79 25.54 24.95 16.99
N PHE A 80 24.36 25.39 17.44
CA PHE A 80 24.17 26.59 18.26
C PHE A 80 24.58 26.51 19.74
N LYS A 81 24.97 25.35 20.30
CA LYS A 81 25.10 25.21 21.78
C LYS A 81 26.35 24.50 22.32
N LYS A 82 27.24 23.98 21.48
CA LYS A 82 28.45 23.30 21.97
C LYS A 82 29.66 24.24 21.92
N GLU A 83 30.16 24.64 23.10
CA GLU A 83 31.42 25.39 23.26
C GLU A 83 32.64 24.54 22.92
N GLN A 84 32.55 23.21 23.11
CA GLN A 84 33.57 22.24 22.71
C GLN A 84 32.97 21.25 21.72
N LEU A 85 33.67 21.05 20.60
CA LEU A 85 33.28 20.10 19.56
C LEU A 85 34.27 18.98 19.52
N ASP A 86 33.76 17.76 19.59
CA ASP A 86 34.56 16.62 19.18
C ASP A 86 34.76 16.64 17.65
N ASP A 87 35.70 15.84 17.16
CA ASP A 87 36.02 15.84 15.73
C ASP A 87 34.88 15.29 14.85
N LEU A 88 33.95 14.51 15.42
CA LEU A 88 32.79 13.98 14.70
C LEU A 88 31.69 15.06 14.57
N ASP A 89 31.52 15.91 15.58
CA ASP A 89 30.69 17.11 15.55
C ASP A 89 31.20 18.08 14.46
N LYS A 90 32.52 18.19 14.25
CA LYS A 90 33.08 19.00 13.16
C LYS A 90 32.67 18.46 11.79
N ILE A 91 32.73 17.15 11.58
CA ILE A 91 32.30 16.51 10.32
C ILE A 91 30.79 16.73 10.10
N ARG A 92 29.96 16.50 11.12
CA ARG A 92 28.51 16.76 11.08
C ARG A 92 28.22 18.21 10.67
N ARG A 93 28.91 19.18 11.27
CA ARG A 93 28.75 20.60 10.96
C ARG A 93 29.07 20.92 9.50
N VAL A 94 30.16 20.39 8.94
CA VAL A 94 30.51 20.66 7.53
C VAL A 94 29.40 20.19 6.59
N TRP A 95 28.75 19.07 6.92
CA TRP A 95 27.63 18.54 6.16
C TRP A 95 26.32 19.35 6.37
N THR A 96 26.01 19.77 7.60
CA THR A 96 24.72 20.41 7.93
C THR A 96 24.72 21.94 7.89
N ILE A 97 25.86 22.60 7.62
CA ILE A 97 25.97 24.06 7.70
C ILE A 97 24.94 24.84 6.87
N GLU A 98 24.55 24.32 5.70
CA GLU A 98 23.59 24.98 4.80
C GLU A 98 22.12 24.84 5.25
N VAL A 99 21.86 23.98 6.23
CA VAL A 99 20.53 23.64 6.76
C VAL A 99 20.38 23.90 8.25
N ASP A 100 21.43 24.43 8.89
CA ASP A 100 21.47 24.65 10.35
C ASP A 100 20.33 25.55 10.83
N ARG A 101 19.95 26.55 10.02
CA ARG A 101 18.85 27.47 10.33
C ARG A 101 17.48 26.78 10.26
N GLU A 102 17.24 25.95 9.26
CA GLU A 102 16.02 25.17 9.14
C GLU A 102 15.91 24.12 10.28
N LEU A 103 17.02 23.46 10.63
CA LEU A 103 17.08 22.56 11.77
C LEU A 103 16.75 23.29 13.08
N TYR A 104 17.26 24.51 13.25
CA TYR A 104 16.91 25.36 14.38
C TYR A 104 15.40 25.63 14.44
N PHE A 105 14.78 26.00 13.32
CA PHE A 105 13.35 26.25 13.27
C PHE A 105 12.51 25.00 13.59
N ILE A 106 12.95 23.80 13.16
CA ILE A 106 12.32 22.55 13.59
C ILE A 106 12.43 22.39 15.12
N THR A 107 13.61 22.64 15.71
CA THR A 107 13.75 22.54 17.18
C THR A 107 12.92 23.58 17.93
N GLU A 108 12.70 24.76 17.34
CA GLU A 108 11.82 25.80 17.90
C GLU A 108 10.35 25.37 17.83
N ALA A 109 9.89 24.84 16.69
CA ALA A 109 8.52 24.34 16.50
C ALA A 109 8.19 23.15 17.41
N LEU A 110 9.20 22.34 17.77
CA LEU A 110 9.07 21.23 18.71
C LEU A 110 9.13 21.67 20.20
N SER A 111 9.29 22.97 20.48
CA SER A 111 9.35 23.49 21.85
C SER A 111 7.97 23.90 22.37
N ASP A 112 7.73 23.72 23.68
CA ASP A 112 6.45 24.08 24.32
C ASP A 112 6.27 25.61 24.55
N SER A 113 7.26 26.43 24.18
CA SER A 113 7.17 27.89 24.18
C SER A 113 6.39 28.42 22.98
N LYS A 114 5.91 29.66 23.01
CA LYS A 114 5.38 30.35 21.80
C LYS A 114 6.43 30.29 20.67
N SER A 115 6.25 29.36 19.74
CA SER A 115 7.11 29.18 18.57
C SER A 115 6.65 30.12 17.46
N LYS A 116 7.59 30.53 16.59
CA LYS A 116 7.24 31.25 15.36
C LYS A 116 6.61 30.37 14.28
N PHE A 117 6.70 29.05 14.44
CA PHE A 117 6.29 28.04 13.47
C PHE A 117 5.37 27.01 14.10
N GLU A 118 4.37 26.57 13.36
CA GLU A 118 3.44 25.52 13.74
C GLU A 118 3.97 24.14 13.31
N LEU A 119 3.33 23.06 13.78
CA LEU A 119 3.71 21.70 13.40
C LEU A 119 3.56 21.45 11.89
N ASP A 120 2.63 22.14 11.23
CA ASP A 120 2.42 22.01 9.79
C ASP A 120 3.58 22.59 8.96
N ASP A 121 4.28 23.60 9.50
CA ASP A 121 5.44 24.20 8.85
C ASP A 121 6.65 23.25 8.83
N ILE A 122 6.71 22.27 9.74
CA ILE A 122 7.80 21.31 9.83
C ILE A 122 7.94 20.52 8.52
N SER A 123 6.84 20.13 7.88
CA SER A 123 6.90 19.38 6.61
C SER A 123 7.61 20.17 5.51
N ILE A 124 7.38 21.49 5.46
CA ILE A 124 8.02 22.41 4.51
C ILE A 124 9.52 22.55 4.86
N LEU A 125 9.85 22.69 6.14
CA LEU A 125 11.24 22.77 6.59
C LEU A 125 12.02 21.49 6.27
N ILE A 126 11.44 20.32 6.53
CA ILE A 126 12.07 19.03 6.20
C ILE A 126 12.34 18.95 4.70
N LYS A 127 11.38 19.31 3.85
CA LYS A 127 11.56 19.29 2.40
C LYS A 127 12.74 20.16 1.95
N ARG A 128 12.83 21.40 2.47
CA ARG A 128 13.96 22.31 2.18
C ARG A 128 15.31 21.75 2.64
N ILE A 129 15.32 21.08 3.80
CA ILE A 129 16.53 20.44 4.33
C ILE A 129 16.95 19.30 3.39
N GLU A 130 16.03 18.39 3.06
CA GLU A 130 16.26 17.26 2.16
C GLU A 130 16.82 17.72 0.81
N GLU A 131 16.21 18.72 0.17
CA GLU A 131 16.65 19.29 -1.11
C GLU A 131 18.12 19.76 -1.07
N LYS A 132 18.55 20.38 0.04
CA LYS A 132 19.92 20.86 0.22
C LYS A 132 20.91 19.71 0.50
N ILE A 133 20.58 18.82 1.45
CA ILE A 133 21.52 17.78 1.91
C ILE A 133 21.64 16.61 0.93
N THR A 134 20.62 16.36 0.10
CA THR A 134 20.65 15.38 -1.00
C THR A 134 21.21 15.96 -2.31
N SER A 135 21.68 17.21 -2.31
CA SER A 135 22.27 17.81 -3.50
C SER A 135 23.63 17.20 -3.85
N LYS A 136 23.99 17.25 -5.14
CA LYS A 136 25.33 16.89 -5.64
C LYS A 136 26.45 17.62 -4.89
N ASN A 137 26.21 18.87 -4.50
CA ASN A 137 27.19 19.69 -3.79
C ASN A 137 27.40 19.21 -2.35
N SER A 138 26.34 18.78 -1.68
CA SER A 138 26.43 18.15 -0.35
C SER A 138 27.26 16.87 -0.40
N LEU A 139 26.97 15.96 -1.34
CA LEU A 139 27.76 14.72 -1.52
C LEU A 139 29.23 15.03 -1.84
N ARG A 140 29.51 16.01 -2.70
CA ARG A 140 30.88 16.48 -2.99
C ARG A 140 31.66 16.87 -1.73
N LYS A 141 31.01 17.54 -0.77
CA LYS A 141 31.64 17.90 0.51
C LYS A 141 31.96 16.65 1.32
N VAL A 142 31.02 15.71 1.42
CA VAL A 142 31.21 14.45 2.16
C VAL A 142 32.35 13.62 1.56
N ILE A 143 32.39 13.48 0.23
CA ILE A 143 33.47 12.77 -0.49
C ILE A 143 34.82 13.46 -0.32
N LYS A 144 34.86 14.80 -0.27
CA LYS A 144 36.10 15.52 0.02
C LYS A 144 36.62 15.21 1.44
N ILE A 145 35.74 15.22 2.44
CA ILE A 145 36.12 14.85 3.82
C ILE A 145 36.65 13.42 3.85
N LEU A 146 35.98 12.49 3.15
CA LEU A 146 36.44 11.11 3.04
C LEU A 146 37.86 11.01 2.45
N TYR A 147 38.11 11.72 1.36
CA TYR A 147 39.42 11.76 0.73
C TYR A 147 40.50 12.30 1.68
N ASP A 148 40.23 13.42 2.35
CA ASP A 148 41.17 14.03 3.29
C ASP A 148 41.49 13.06 4.45
N LYS A 149 40.49 12.30 4.93
CA LYS A 149 40.66 11.29 5.98
C LYS A 149 41.47 10.08 5.56
N ILE A 150 41.31 9.60 4.34
CA ILE A 150 42.10 8.47 3.80
C ILE A 150 43.61 8.81 3.76
N LEU A 151 43.96 10.10 3.63
CA LEU A 151 45.35 10.56 3.59
C LEU A 151 45.98 10.79 4.98
N GLU A 152 45.22 10.68 6.06
CA GLU A 152 45.73 10.75 7.43
C GLU A 152 46.53 9.48 7.78
N LYS A 153 47.57 9.61 8.62
CA LYS A 153 48.36 8.44 9.06
C LYS A 153 47.56 7.48 9.94
N ASP A 154 46.72 8.05 10.80
CA ASP A 154 45.89 7.31 11.75
C ASP A 154 44.41 7.52 11.41
N LEU A 155 43.78 6.48 10.87
CA LEU A 155 42.37 6.51 10.48
C LEU A 155 41.47 6.35 11.70
N ASN A 156 40.60 7.32 11.96
CA ASN A 156 39.58 7.21 13.00
C ASN A 156 38.35 6.44 12.45
N SER A 157 38.19 5.18 12.84
CA SER A 157 37.11 4.32 12.36
C SER A 157 35.71 4.91 12.60
N ASN A 158 35.46 5.54 13.75
CA ASN A 158 34.15 6.14 14.04
C ASN A 158 33.80 7.29 13.08
N GLN A 159 34.79 8.06 12.64
CA GLN A 159 34.60 9.14 11.66
C GLN A 159 34.30 8.57 10.27
N ILE A 160 35.05 7.54 9.86
CA ILE A 160 34.83 6.86 8.58
C ILE A 160 33.47 6.18 8.54
N GLU A 161 33.07 5.49 9.61
CA GLU A 161 31.74 4.90 9.73
C GLU A 161 30.64 5.94 9.53
N PHE A 162 30.72 7.11 10.19
CA PHE A 162 29.73 8.18 10.01
C PHE A 162 29.69 8.70 8.56
N ILE A 163 30.85 8.90 7.93
CA ILE A 163 30.94 9.37 6.55
C ILE A 163 30.35 8.33 5.58
N VAL A 164 30.69 7.05 5.77
CA VAL A 164 30.18 5.92 4.99
C VAL A 164 28.67 5.80 5.15
N ASP A 165 28.15 5.86 6.39
CA ASP A 165 26.71 5.86 6.65
C ASP A 165 26.01 7.02 5.93
N THR A 166 26.62 8.21 5.96
CA THR A 166 26.08 9.39 5.26
C THR A 166 25.98 9.14 3.76
N ILE A 167 27.03 8.59 3.14
CA ILE A 167 27.04 8.28 1.70
C ILE A 167 26.00 7.21 1.38
N ILE A 168 25.97 6.11 2.13
CA ILE A 168 25.00 5.01 1.92
C ILE A 168 23.56 5.51 2.03
N ILE A 169 23.25 6.30 3.05
CA ILE A 169 21.90 6.83 3.26
C ILE A 169 21.52 7.83 2.15
N LEU A 170 22.46 8.64 1.67
CA LEU A 170 22.22 9.51 0.50
C LEU A 170 21.88 8.67 -0.74
N PHE A 171 22.64 7.62 -1.03
CA PHE A 171 22.34 6.71 -2.14
C PHE A 171 20.96 6.03 -1.99
N ASN A 172 20.65 5.52 -0.79
CA ASN A 172 19.33 4.95 -0.49
C ASN A 172 18.19 5.95 -0.72
N SER A 173 18.40 7.23 -0.38
CA SER A 173 17.39 8.30 -0.61
C SER A 173 17.08 8.55 -2.08
N LYS A 174 17.99 8.18 -2.99
CA LYS A 174 17.78 8.20 -4.45
C LYS A 174 17.30 6.85 -5.02
N GLY A 175 17.03 5.87 -4.16
CA GLY A 175 16.62 4.54 -4.58
C GLY A 175 17.77 3.69 -5.14
N MET A 176 19.01 3.89 -4.70
CA MET A 176 20.13 2.99 -4.99
C MET A 176 20.36 2.05 -3.81
N LEU A 177 20.16 0.73 -4.00
CA LEU A 177 20.16 -0.26 -2.90
C LEU A 177 21.21 -1.36 -3.08
N GLU A 178 21.83 -1.50 -4.25
CA GLU A 178 22.89 -2.46 -4.55
C GLU A 178 24.28 -1.88 -4.28
N LEU A 179 24.48 -1.36 -3.07
CA LEU A 179 25.67 -0.57 -2.75
C LEU A 179 26.91 -1.40 -2.38
N LYS A 180 26.75 -2.70 -2.09
CA LYS A 180 27.82 -3.54 -1.53
C LYS A 180 29.08 -3.61 -2.39
N SER A 181 28.93 -3.72 -3.72
CA SER A 181 30.07 -3.82 -4.63
C SER A 181 30.56 -2.45 -5.10
N ILE A 182 29.69 -1.43 -5.14
CA ILE A 182 29.97 -0.12 -5.77
C ILE A 182 31.33 0.47 -5.35
N LEU A 183 31.61 0.55 -4.04
CA LEU A 183 32.88 1.09 -3.56
C LEU A 183 34.06 0.18 -3.94
N ASN A 184 33.90 -1.14 -3.78
CA ASN A 184 34.95 -2.10 -4.10
C ASN A 184 35.33 -2.02 -5.58
N ASP A 185 34.32 -1.96 -6.45
CA ASP A 185 34.45 -1.80 -7.89
C ASP A 185 35.27 -0.55 -8.25
N GLN A 186 35.09 0.56 -7.51
CA GLN A 186 35.86 1.78 -7.75
C GLN A 186 37.34 1.67 -7.33
N PHE A 187 37.70 0.72 -6.49
CA PHE A 187 39.06 0.50 -5.99
C PHE A 187 39.69 -0.80 -6.50
N GLN A 188 39.06 -1.48 -7.46
CA GLN A 188 39.66 -2.65 -8.11
C GLN A 188 40.96 -2.27 -8.85
N LYS A 189 41.95 -3.13 -8.72
CA LYS A 189 43.17 -3.11 -9.54
C LYS A 189 42.89 -3.83 -10.85
N PHE A 190 43.66 -3.50 -11.88
CA PHE A 190 43.57 -4.24 -13.14
C PHE A 190 44.14 -5.65 -12.94
N GLU A 191 43.36 -6.68 -13.29
CA GLU A 191 43.78 -8.09 -13.30
C GLU A 191 43.65 -8.63 -14.74
N ASP A 192 44.67 -9.34 -15.22
CA ASP A 192 44.63 -10.01 -16.53
C ASP A 192 43.96 -11.37 -16.37
N ILE A 193 42.69 -11.46 -16.75
CA ILE A 193 41.83 -12.63 -16.51
C ILE A 193 41.96 -13.66 -17.66
N GLY A 194 42.90 -13.50 -18.60
CA GLY A 194 43.22 -14.49 -19.62
C GLY A 194 42.80 -14.13 -21.04
N THR A 195 43.08 -15.04 -21.99
CA THR A 195 43.04 -14.84 -23.46
C THR A 195 41.70 -15.17 -24.12
N ASP A 196 40.70 -15.63 -23.38
CA ASP A 196 39.40 -16.05 -23.92
C ASP A 196 38.53 -14.83 -24.31
N PRO A 197 38.11 -14.70 -25.59
CA PRO A 197 37.23 -13.62 -26.06
C PRO A 197 35.86 -13.56 -25.38
N GLU A 198 35.40 -14.66 -24.76
CA GLU A 198 34.15 -14.70 -23.99
C GLU A 198 34.31 -14.16 -22.56
N GLN A 199 35.53 -14.11 -22.04
CA GLN A 199 35.85 -13.58 -20.70
C GLN A 199 36.02 -12.05 -20.68
N VAL A 200 35.81 -11.39 -21.81
CA VAL A 200 36.00 -9.93 -21.95
C VAL A 200 34.99 -9.14 -21.14
N TYR A 201 33.80 -9.69 -20.93
CA TYR A 201 32.77 -9.13 -20.05
C TYR A 201 33.12 -9.26 -18.55
N LEU A 202 34.23 -9.91 -18.20
CA LEU A 202 34.74 -10.03 -16.83
C LEU A 202 35.73 -8.91 -16.47
N TYR A 203 36.21 -8.13 -17.45
CA TYR A 203 37.06 -6.96 -17.19
C TYR A 203 36.22 -5.77 -16.68
N PRO A 204 36.75 -4.92 -15.79
CA PRO A 204 35.99 -4.50 -14.60
C PRO A 204 35.23 -3.17 -14.81
N THR A 205 33.98 -3.01 -14.35
CA THR A 205 33.44 -2.51 -13.05
C THR A 205 33.84 -1.09 -12.58
N LEU A 206 35.00 -0.55 -12.98
CA LEU A 206 35.33 0.84 -12.67
C LEU A 206 34.42 1.76 -13.49
N PHE A 207 33.77 2.70 -12.82
CA PHE A 207 32.79 3.56 -13.49
C PHE A 207 33.49 4.44 -14.54
N GLY A 208 32.91 4.51 -15.74
CA GLY A 208 33.49 5.28 -16.85
C GLY A 208 34.64 4.59 -17.58
N SER A 209 34.91 3.31 -17.30
CA SER A 209 35.83 2.49 -18.10
C SER A 209 35.44 2.51 -19.59
N PRO A 210 36.42 2.56 -20.51
CA PRO A 210 36.19 2.46 -21.95
C PRO A 210 35.30 1.27 -22.32
N SER A 211 34.40 1.43 -23.28
CA SER A 211 33.70 0.31 -23.91
C SER A 211 34.61 -0.40 -24.92
N ARG A 212 34.37 -1.70 -25.13
CA ARG A 212 35.11 -2.50 -26.11
C ARG A 212 34.91 -2.00 -27.54
N ASP A 213 33.68 -1.62 -27.89
CA ASP A 213 33.28 -1.28 -29.26
C ASP A 213 33.79 -2.32 -30.29
N VAL A 214 34.04 -1.90 -31.53
CA VAL A 214 34.56 -2.74 -32.64
C VAL A 214 36.09 -2.99 -32.51
N LYS A 215 36.71 -2.67 -31.36
CA LYS A 215 38.17 -2.76 -31.18
C LYS A 215 38.64 -4.19 -31.00
N LEU A 216 39.90 -4.44 -31.36
CA LEU A 216 40.58 -5.71 -31.08
C LEU A 216 40.75 -5.90 -29.57
N LEU A 217 40.75 -7.17 -29.12
CA LEU A 217 40.79 -7.51 -27.70
C LEU A 217 42.02 -6.92 -26.98
N ASP A 218 43.21 -7.08 -27.56
CA ASP A 218 44.45 -6.63 -26.94
C ASP A 218 44.54 -5.10 -26.83
N GLU A 219 43.99 -4.38 -27.81
CA GLU A 219 43.91 -2.92 -27.79
C GLU A 219 43.00 -2.44 -26.67
N HIS A 220 41.85 -3.09 -26.50
CA HIS A 220 40.92 -2.78 -25.43
C HIS A 220 41.49 -3.08 -24.03
N LYS A 221 42.21 -4.19 -23.88
CA LYS A 221 42.91 -4.54 -22.62
C LYS A 221 43.93 -3.48 -22.22
N GLU A 222 44.77 -3.03 -23.14
CA GLU A 222 45.77 -2.00 -22.87
C GLU A 222 45.14 -0.64 -22.55
N GLU A 223 44.02 -0.30 -23.20
CA GLU A 223 43.25 0.90 -22.88
C GLU A 223 42.66 0.86 -21.46
N LEU A 224 42.07 -0.29 -21.07
CA LEU A 224 41.57 -0.52 -19.71
C LEU A 224 42.69 -0.44 -18.68
N LYS A 225 43.83 -1.11 -18.92
CA LYS A 225 44.99 -1.07 -18.02
C LYS A 225 45.47 0.37 -17.79
N LYS A 226 45.65 1.14 -18.87
CA LYS A 226 46.03 2.57 -18.79
C LYS A 226 45.01 3.39 -18.01
N TYR A 227 43.72 3.14 -18.24
CA TYR A 227 42.65 3.82 -17.51
C TYR A 227 42.70 3.55 -16.00
N TYR A 228 42.90 2.28 -15.60
CA TYR A 228 42.99 1.88 -14.20
C TYR A 228 44.21 2.45 -13.50
N GLU A 229 45.37 2.39 -14.15
CA GLU A 229 46.65 2.86 -13.60
C GLU A 229 46.72 4.39 -13.51
N ALA A 230 46.10 5.10 -14.47
CA ALA A 230 46.05 6.57 -14.47
C ALA A 230 45.02 7.14 -13.47
N SER A 231 44.00 6.36 -13.09
CA SER A 231 42.93 6.81 -12.20
C SER A 231 43.43 7.00 -10.77
N SER A 232 43.49 8.26 -10.34
CA SER A 232 43.85 8.63 -8.97
C SER A 232 42.78 8.21 -7.95
N ILE A 233 43.17 8.04 -6.68
CA ILE A 233 42.27 7.76 -5.55
C ILE A 233 41.14 8.80 -5.48
N LYS A 234 41.46 10.07 -5.73
CA LYS A 234 40.46 11.14 -5.76
C LYS A 234 39.46 10.99 -6.90
N GLN A 235 39.93 10.63 -8.10
CA GLN A 235 39.04 10.38 -9.25
C GLN A 235 38.13 9.18 -8.97
N ARG A 236 38.68 8.09 -8.41
CA ARG A 236 37.93 6.89 -8.02
C ARG A 236 36.82 7.19 -7.01
N LEU A 237 37.10 8.02 -6.00
CA LEU A 237 36.06 8.50 -5.08
C LEU A 237 35.04 9.44 -5.75
N ASN A 238 35.47 10.27 -6.70
CA ASN A 238 34.57 11.15 -7.44
C ASN A 238 33.60 10.38 -8.33
N PHE A 239 33.92 9.17 -8.77
CA PHE A 239 32.96 8.31 -9.47
C PHE A 239 31.70 8.02 -8.63
N LEU A 240 31.80 7.96 -7.30
CA LEU A 240 30.61 7.87 -6.44
C LEU A 240 29.66 9.06 -6.63
N ILE A 241 30.19 10.25 -6.89
CA ILE A 241 29.37 11.44 -7.19
C ILE A 241 28.69 11.28 -8.55
N GLU A 242 29.39 10.74 -9.54
CA GLU A 242 28.85 10.51 -10.88
C GLU A 242 27.75 9.45 -10.86
N ILE A 243 27.99 8.33 -10.18
CA ILE A 243 26.99 7.29 -9.93
C ILE A 243 25.77 7.89 -9.23
N TYR A 244 25.96 8.67 -8.15
CA TYR A 244 24.85 9.35 -7.46
C TYR A 244 24.05 10.32 -8.35
N CYS A 245 24.65 10.82 -9.44
CA CYS A 245 24.01 11.72 -10.40
C CYS A 245 23.36 10.99 -11.58
N LEU A 246 23.33 9.66 -11.60
CA LEU A 246 22.57 8.92 -12.61
C LEU A 246 21.09 9.31 -12.52
N GLU A 247 20.50 9.63 -13.67
CA GLU A 247 19.10 10.01 -13.79
C GLU A 247 18.21 8.75 -13.86
N PRO A 248 17.07 8.71 -13.14
CA PRO A 248 16.12 7.61 -13.22
C PRO A 248 15.56 7.43 -14.64
N GLN A 249 15.75 6.22 -15.17
CA GLN A 249 15.23 5.82 -16.48
C GLN A 249 13.94 5.02 -16.33
N SER A 250 13.15 4.97 -17.40
CA SER A 250 11.88 4.24 -17.43
C SER A 250 12.08 2.78 -17.81
N TYR A 251 11.50 1.90 -17.01
CA TYR A 251 11.56 0.45 -17.19
C TYR A 251 10.19 -0.18 -16.95
N LYS A 252 10.04 -1.41 -17.43
CA LYS A 252 8.96 -2.32 -17.04
C LYS A 252 9.53 -3.45 -16.19
N VAL A 253 8.97 -3.64 -15.00
CA VAL A 253 9.25 -4.83 -14.17
C VAL A 253 8.12 -5.82 -14.36
N ILE A 254 8.47 -7.04 -14.74
CA ILE A 254 7.52 -8.09 -15.12
C ILE A 254 7.64 -9.24 -14.15
N PHE A 255 6.49 -9.64 -13.59
CA PHE A 255 6.33 -10.77 -12.69
C PHE A 255 5.38 -11.81 -13.30
N LYS A 256 5.59 -13.08 -12.96
CA LYS A 256 4.60 -14.14 -13.23
C LYS A 256 3.49 -14.08 -12.16
N ILE A 257 2.25 -14.33 -12.56
CA ILE A 257 1.10 -14.37 -11.66
C ILE A 257 0.29 -15.65 -11.88
N THR A 258 -0.17 -16.27 -10.79
CA THR A 258 -1.03 -17.47 -10.83
C THR A 258 -2.27 -17.26 -9.97
N GLY A 259 -3.26 -18.15 -10.09
CA GLY A 259 -4.55 -18.01 -9.38
C GLY A 259 -5.50 -16.98 -9.99
N VAL A 260 -5.22 -16.50 -11.21
CA VAL A 260 -6.03 -15.52 -11.95
C VAL A 260 -6.44 -16.03 -13.32
N LYS A 261 -7.61 -15.59 -13.80
CA LYS A 261 -8.02 -15.72 -15.20
C LYS A 261 -8.76 -14.46 -15.62
N PHE A 262 -8.27 -13.79 -16.65
CA PHE A 262 -8.92 -12.63 -17.23
C PHE A 262 -9.06 -12.78 -18.74
N LYS A 263 -10.21 -12.33 -19.27
CA LYS A 263 -10.57 -12.44 -20.70
C LYS A 263 -9.92 -11.35 -21.55
N LYS A 264 -9.60 -10.22 -20.94
CA LYS A 264 -8.97 -9.06 -21.56
C LYS A 264 -7.86 -8.57 -20.65
N LYS A 265 -6.86 -7.92 -21.25
CA LYS A 265 -5.84 -7.14 -20.54
C LYS A 265 -6.50 -6.14 -19.57
N ILE A 266 -5.97 -6.05 -18.35
CA ILE A 266 -6.48 -5.18 -17.29
C ILE A 266 -5.39 -4.17 -16.95
N ASN A 267 -5.71 -2.88 -17.03
CA ASN A 267 -4.80 -1.80 -16.67
C ASN A 267 -5.33 -1.13 -15.39
N ILE A 268 -4.49 -1.05 -14.36
CA ILE A 268 -4.76 -0.38 -13.09
C ILE A 268 -3.56 0.52 -12.80
N GLY A 269 -3.63 1.77 -13.29
CA GLY A 269 -2.57 2.76 -13.13
C GLY A 269 -1.30 2.36 -13.88
N LYS A 270 -0.17 2.23 -13.16
CA LYS A 270 1.11 1.77 -13.71
C LYS A 270 1.22 0.24 -13.76
N VAL A 271 0.20 -0.47 -13.28
CA VAL A 271 0.17 -1.94 -13.22
C VAL A 271 -0.73 -2.49 -14.31
N GLU A 272 -0.21 -3.46 -15.04
CA GLU A 272 -0.89 -4.12 -16.13
C GLU A 272 -0.91 -5.63 -15.92
N LEU A 273 -2.10 -6.22 -15.94
CA LEU A 273 -2.28 -7.67 -15.97
C LEU A 273 -2.59 -8.08 -17.42
N TYR A 274 -1.73 -8.92 -18.00
CA TYR A 274 -1.81 -9.31 -19.40
C TYR A 274 -1.44 -10.79 -19.61
N ARG A 275 -1.79 -11.32 -20.78
CA ARG A 275 -1.48 -12.68 -21.21
C ARG A 275 -0.42 -12.60 -22.31
N PRO A 276 0.85 -12.96 -22.05
CA PRO A 276 1.92 -12.80 -23.02
C PRO A 276 1.63 -13.43 -24.39
N LYS A 277 0.89 -14.55 -24.42
CA LYS A 277 0.52 -15.28 -25.65
C LYS A 277 -0.55 -14.58 -26.50
N ILE A 278 -1.44 -13.80 -25.88
CA ILE A 278 -2.60 -13.19 -26.56
C ILE A 278 -2.41 -11.68 -26.73
N ASP A 279 -1.94 -11.03 -25.67
CA ASP A 279 -1.85 -9.58 -25.58
C ASP A 279 -0.46 -9.05 -26.02
N GLY A 280 0.49 -9.94 -26.34
CA GLY A 280 1.86 -9.62 -26.75
C GLY A 280 2.88 -9.65 -25.61
N LYS A 281 4.17 -9.71 -25.96
CA LYS A 281 5.30 -9.68 -25.01
C LYS A 281 5.95 -8.30 -24.99
N TYR A 282 6.47 -7.92 -23.81
CA TYR A 282 7.27 -6.69 -23.63
C TYR A 282 8.76 -6.87 -23.86
N ILE A 283 9.23 -8.11 -23.95
CA ILE A 283 10.65 -8.45 -24.07
C ILE A 283 10.89 -9.01 -25.47
N LYS A 284 12.02 -8.66 -26.09
CA LYS A 284 12.41 -9.17 -27.41
C LYS A 284 12.64 -10.67 -27.40
N GLU A 285 12.28 -11.34 -28.49
CA GLU A 285 12.18 -12.81 -28.57
C GLU A 285 13.51 -13.56 -28.40
N ASN A 286 14.67 -12.91 -28.60
CA ASN A 286 15.98 -13.57 -28.60
C ASN A 286 16.66 -13.63 -27.21
N GLU A 287 16.09 -13.00 -26.18
CA GLU A 287 16.71 -12.92 -24.83
C GLU A 287 15.98 -13.77 -23.77
N ILE A 288 15.11 -14.67 -24.20
CA ILE A 288 14.26 -15.45 -23.29
C ILE A 288 15.06 -16.59 -22.67
N ILE A 289 15.48 -16.42 -21.42
CA ILE A 289 15.91 -17.53 -20.56
C ILE A 289 14.94 -17.57 -19.37
N GLY A 290 14.04 -18.55 -19.35
CA GLY A 290 13.31 -18.97 -18.13
C GLY A 290 11.91 -18.40 -17.84
N ILE A 291 11.56 -17.12 -18.06
CA ILE A 291 10.23 -16.60 -17.64
C ILE A 291 9.07 -17.20 -18.43
N PHE A 292 9.26 -17.37 -19.74
CA PHE A 292 8.16 -17.62 -20.69
C PHE A 292 8.22 -19.01 -21.34
N GLU A 293 9.24 -19.82 -21.02
CA GLU A 293 9.41 -21.16 -21.61
C GLU A 293 8.35 -22.15 -21.09
N ASP A 294 7.86 -21.96 -19.86
CA ASP A 294 6.78 -22.76 -19.28
C ASP A 294 5.48 -21.95 -19.19
N ASN A 295 4.70 -21.96 -20.27
CA ASN A 295 3.23 -21.78 -20.26
C ASN A 295 2.67 -20.73 -19.26
N SER A 296 3.29 -19.56 -19.11
CA SER A 296 2.73 -18.52 -18.24
C SER A 296 1.52 -17.90 -18.93
N ASP A 297 0.33 -18.35 -18.54
CA ASP A 297 -0.91 -17.82 -19.10
C ASP A 297 -1.11 -16.34 -18.72
N TYR A 298 -0.54 -15.88 -17.59
CA TYR A 298 -0.76 -14.54 -17.06
C TYR A 298 0.51 -13.93 -16.44
N CYS A 299 0.70 -12.63 -16.67
CA CYS A 299 1.80 -11.82 -16.13
C CYS A 299 1.28 -10.50 -15.57
N VAL A 300 2.08 -9.89 -14.69
CA VAL A 300 1.92 -8.50 -14.24
C VAL A 300 3.12 -7.70 -14.72
N ALA A 301 2.90 -6.62 -15.47
CA ALA A 301 3.92 -5.65 -15.83
C ALA A 301 3.67 -4.36 -15.05
N VAL A 302 4.74 -3.77 -14.50
CA VAL A 302 4.68 -2.53 -13.74
C VAL A 302 5.63 -1.51 -14.36
N ASP A 303 5.08 -0.36 -14.75
CA ASP A 303 5.88 0.78 -15.19
C ASP A 303 6.57 1.43 -13.98
N ILE A 304 7.89 1.58 -14.05
CA ILE A 304 8.68 2.17 -12.98
C ILE A 304 9.78 3.08 -13.51
N ARG A 305 10.14 4.10 -12.73
CA ARG A 305 11.37 4.85 -12.93
C ARG A 305 12.38 4.53 -11.85
N GLY A 306 13.62 4.25 -12.23
CA GLY A 306 14.66 3.92 -11.27
C GLY A 306 16.06 3.90 -11.87
N VAL A 307 17.04 3.76 -10.99
CA VAL A 307 18.47 3.66 -11.31
C VAL A 307 19.08 2.32 -10.90
N ASP A 308 18.36 1.54 -10.09
CA ASP A 308 18.84 0.32 -9.42
C ASP A 308 17.79 -0.78 -9.50
N SER A 309 18.22 -2.00 -9.88
CA SER A 309 17.33 -3.15 -10.09
C SER A 309 16.61 -3.58 -8.82
N LYS A 310 17.30 -3.62 -7.68
CA LYS A 310 16.72 -4.02 -6.39
C LYS A 310 15.63 -3.04 -5.93
N PHE A 311 15.86 -1.73 -6.07
CA PHE A 311 14.85 -0.70 -5.78
C PHE A 311 13.64 -0.84 -6.70
N MET A 312 13.87 -0.92 -8.01
CA MET A 312 12.80 -1.06 -9.00
C MET A 312 11.96 -2.30 -8.70
N LYS A 313 12.61 -3.44 -8.41
CA LYS A 313 11.93 -4.67 -8.04
C LYS A 313 11.06 -4.53 -6.79
N ILE A 314 11.58 -3.94 -5.71
CA ILE A 314 10.81 -3.78 -4.45
C ILE A 314 9.58 -2.91 -4.68
N LYS A 315 9.74 -1.76 -5.33
CA LYS A 315 8.65 -0.82 -5.59
C LYS A 315 7.61 -1.40 -6.54
N ALA A 316 8.04 -2.06 -7.61
CA ALA A 316 7.14 -2.72 -8.54
C ALA A 316 6.38 -3.88 -7.89
N GLN A 317 7.06 -4.68 -7.06
CA GLN A 317 6.42 -5.75 -6.29
C GLN A 317 5.34 -5.18 -5.35
N GLN A 318 5.63 -4.11 -4.62
CA GLN A 318 4.63 -3.45 -3.76
C GLN A 318 3.41 -2.95 -4.55
N MET A 319 3.60 -2.36 -5.73
CA MET A 319 2.50 -1.92 -6.59
C MET A 319 1.68 -3.09 -7.13
N ALA A 320 2.34 -4.16 -7.55
CA ALA A 320 1.69 -5.39 -8.01
C ALA A 320 0.87 -6.04 -6.90
N GLU A 321 1.44 -6.18 -5.69
CA GLU A 321 0.75 -6.76 -4.52
C GLU A 321 -0.48 -5.93 -4.11
N ARG A 322 -0.37 -4.60 -4.09
CA ARG A 322 -1.53 -3.71 -3.82
C ARG A 322 -2.62 -3.89 -4.89
N THR A 323 -2.24 -4.00 -6.14
CA THR A 323 -3.18 -4.22 -7.25
C THR A 323 -3.87 -5.57 -7.13
N ILE A 324 -3.13 -6.62 -6.79
CA ILE A 324 -3.65 -7.96 -6.52
C ILE A 324 -4.64 -7.96 -5.34
N ALA A 325 -4.31 -7.22 -4.28
CA ALA A 325 -5.17 -7.08 -3.10
C ALA A 325 -6.54 -6.51 -3.48
N VAL A 326 -6.56 -5.46 -4.31
CA VAL A 326 -7.81 -4.86 -4.83
C VAL A 326 -8.62 -5.80 -5.72
N LEU A 327 -7.95 -6.71 -6.43
CA LEU A 327 -8.62 -7.72 -7.26
C LEU A 327 -9.21 -8.88 -6.44
N SER A 328 -9.03 -8.92 -5.12
CA SER A 328 -9.47 -10.02 -4.25
C SER A 328 -10.90 -9.80 -3.74
N THR A 329 -11.83 -10.65 -4.19
CA THR A 329 -13.28 -10.56 -3.91
C THR A 329 -13.76 -11.59 -2.87
N ARG A 330 -14.96 -11.37 -2.29
CA ARG A 330 -15.68 -12.21 -1.31
C ARG A 330 -15.65 -13.74 -1.45
N ASN A 331 -15.42 -14.29 -2.65
CA ASN A 331 -15.68 -15.71 -2.94
C ASN A 331 -14.43 -16.60 -3.10
N ARG A 332 -13.23 -16.09 -2.78
CA ARG A 332 -11.97 -16.85 -2.98
C ARG A 332 -11.52 -17.57 -1.72
N LYS A 333 -12.12 -18.73 -1.40
CA LYS A 333 -11.55 -19.64 -0.39
C LYS A 333 -10.43 -20.54 -0.95
N ASP A 334 -10.49 -20.86 -2.24
CA ASP A 334 -9.65 -21.96 -2.77
C ASP A 334 -8.47 -21.50 -3.63
N GLN A 335 -8.31 -20.18 -3.92
CA GLN A 335 -7.39 -19.69 -4.96
C GLN A 335 -6.76 -18.34 -4.61
N ALA A 336 -5.64 -18.39 -3.89
CA ALA A 336 -4.81 -17.21 -3.69
C ALA A 336 -4.25 -16.74 -5.04
N ILE A 337 -4.27 -15.43 -5.27
CA ILE A 337 -3.48 -14.84 -6.35
C ILE A 337 -2.04 -14.81 -5.87
N ILE A 338 -1.15 -15.51 -6.56
CA ILE A 338 0.26 -15.59 -6.18
C ILE A 338 1.08 -14.81 -7.20
N LEU A 339 1.79 -13.80 -6.72
CA LEU A 339 2.83 -13.10 -7.45
C LEU A 339 4.14 -13.89 -7.28
N SER A 340 4.78 -14.27 -8.39
CA SER A 340 6.05 -15.00 -8.34
C SER A 340 7.17 -14.13 -7.77
N SER A 341 8.14 -14.78 -7.12
CA SER A 341 9.41 -14.15 -6.78
C SER A 341 10.32 -13.93 -7.98
N ASP A 342 10.03 -14.57 -9.12
CA ASP A 342 10.76 -14.39 -10.36
C ASP A 342 10.35 -13.09 -11.06
N TRP A 343 11.33 -12.37 -11.56
CA TRP A 343 11.11 -11.08 -12.21
C TRP A 343 12.15 -10.79 -13.30
N VAL A 344 11.74 -9.97 -14.27
CA VAL A 344 12.60 -9.33 -15.28
C VAL A 344 12.34 -7.84 -15.30
N ILE A 345 13.39 -7.06 -15.52
CA ILE A 345 13.33 -5.63 -15.81
C ILE A 345 13.76 -5.45 -17.27
N CYS A 346 12.89 -4.84 -18.08
CA CYS A 346 13.22 -4.45 -19.44
C CYS A 346 13.04 -2.95 -19.66
N ASP A 347 13.78 -2.40 -20.61
CA ASP A 347 13.63 -1.00 -21.01
C ASP A 347 12.51 -0.79 -22.04
N SER A 348 12.35 0.45 -22.51
CA SER A 348 11.35 0.81 -23.53
C SER A 348 11.51 0.10 -24.88
N GLN A 349 12.71 -0.42 -25.17
CA GLN A 349 13.00 -1.21 -26.39
C GLN A 349 12.70 -2.71 -26.17
N GLY A 350 12.43 -3.13 -24.93
CA GLY A 350 12.24 -4.52 -24.57
C GLY A 350 13.54 -5.30 -24.36
N GLU A 351 14.68 -4.60 -24.22
CA GLU A 351 15.97 -5.21 -23.87
C GLU A 351 16.01 -5.51 -22.37
N ILE A 352 16.50 -6.69 -21.99
CA ILE A 352 16.60 -7.09 -20.59
C ILE A 352 17.76 -6.34 -19.92
N ARG A 353 17.48 -5.75 -18.76
CA ARG A 353 18.47 -5.01 -17.95
C ARG A 353 18.85 -5.73 -16.67
N ALA A 354 17.91 -6.46 -16.08
CA ALA A 354 18.15 -7.27 -14.90
C ALA A 354 17.08 -8.35 -14.76
N PHE A 355 17.41 -9.46 -14.10
CA PHE A 355 16.47 -10.54 -13.84
C PHE A 355 16.88 -11.36 -12.61
N ASN A 356 15.92 -12.09 -12.05
CA ASN A 356 16.19 -13.09 -11.03
C ASN A 356 15.25 -14.28 -11.22
N PHE A 357 15.83 -15.47 -11.30
CA PHE A 357 15.12 -16.73 -11.41
C PHE A 357 15.53 -17.64 -10.27
N LYS A 358 14.58 -17.92 -9.37
CA LYS A 358 14.75 -19.01 -8.42
C LYS A 358 14.16 -20.25 -9.06
N GLY A 359 15.03 -21.09 -9.62
CA GLY A 359 14.61 -22.37 -10.19
C GLY A 359 13.82 -23.18 -9.15
N GLY A 360 12.61 -23.60 -9.53
CA GLY A 360 11.82 -24.59 -8.81
C GLY A 360 10.82 -24.02 -7.81
N ASP A 361 9.59 -23.79 -8.25
CA ASP A 361 8.46 -24.59 -7.76
C ASP A 361 7.29 -24.45 -8.73
N LYS A 362 6.78 -25.60 -9.20
CA LYS A 362 5.58 -25.64 -10.04
C LYS A 362 4.37 -25.41 -9.14
N PRO A 363 3.62 -24.30 -9.29
CA PRO A 363 2.38 -24.14 -8.55
C PRO A 363 1.41 -25.23 -9.02
N GLN A 364 0.83 -25.94 -8.05
CA GLN A 364 -0.22 -26.92 -8.32
C GLN A 364 -1.37 -26.23 -9.07
N THR A 365 -1.90 -26.89 -10.09
CA THR A 365 -3.02 -26.44 -10.91
C THR A 365 -4.24 -26.16 -10.05
N ILE A 366 -4.67 -24.89 -10.01
CA ILE A 366 -5.84 -24.40 -9.26
C ILE A 366 -6.92 -23.94 -10.25
N ARG A 367 -8.21 -24.23 -9.98
CA ARG A 367 -9.37 -24.05 -10.89
C ARG A 367 -9.90 -22.60 -11.01
N TYR A 368 -9.23 -21.76 -11.77
CA TYR A 368 -9.52 -20.33 -11.99
C TYR A 368 -10.99 -19.82 -11.95
N ASN A 369 -11.23 -18.76 -11.15
CA ASN A 369 -12.38 -17.86 -11.30
C ASN A 369 -12.05 -16.66 -12.22
N SER A 370 -12.99 -16.25 -13.08
CA SER A 370 -12.80 -15.13 -13.99
C SER A 370 -12.89 -13.77 -13.27
N ILE A 371 -11.91 -12.91 -13.51
CA ILE A 371 -11.99 -11.48 -13.18
C ILE A 371 -12.67 -10.80 -14.37
N ASP A 372 -13.94 -10.42 -14.22
CA ASP A 372 -14.59 -9.51 -15.17
C ASP A 372 -14.25 -8.07 -14.78
N SER A 373 -13.68 -7.32 -15.73
CA SER A 373 -13.27 -5.94 -15.56
C SER A 373 -14.48 -5.05 -15.26
N GLN A 374 -14.59 -4.54 -14.04
CA GLN A 374 -15.49 -3.43 -13.78
C GLN A 374 -14.75 -2.11 -14.05
N ASN A 375 -15.39 -1.20 -14.80
CA ASN A 375 -14.85 0.13 -15.16
C ASN A 375 -14.35 0.94 -13.95
N ASN A 376 -14.82 0.64 -12.74
CA ASN A 376 -14.43 1.34 -11.51
C ASN A 376 -12.98 1.03 -11.06
N GLN A 377 -12.38 -0.08 -11.50
CA GLN A 377 -11.01 -0.48 -11.12
C GLN A 377 -9.91 0.34 -11.82
N GLN A 378 -10.20 1.00 -12.95
CA GLN A 378 -9.23 1.86 -13.64
C GLN A 378 -8.98 3.17 -12.88
N ARG A 379 -10.01 3.73 -12.22
CA ARG A 379 -9.90 4.94 -11.39
C ARG A 379 -8.98 4.75 -10.19
N LEU A 380 -9.04 3.57 -9.56
CA LEU A 380 -8.12 3.15 -8.49
C LEU A 380 -6.64 3.19 -8.87
N GLY A 381 -6.34 3.05 -10.16
CA GLY A 381 -4.99 3.00 -10.69
C GLY A 381 -4.12 4.17 -10.27
N GLN A 382 -4.70 5.38 -10.24
CA GLN A 382 -4.00 6.60 -9.84
C GLN A 382 -3.51 6.53 -8.39
N TRP A 383 -4.32 5.99 -7.49
CA TRP A 383 -4.01 5.94 -6.05
C TRP A 383 -3.16 4.73 -5.64
N ILE A 384 -3.26 3.62 -6.37
CA ILE A 384 -2.47 2.39 -6.11
C ILE A 384 -1.04 2.51 -6.65
N SER A 385 -0.85 3.30 -7.72
CA SER A 385 0.38 3.35 -8.52
C SER A 385 1.23 4.60 -8.30
N SER A 386 0.92 5.43 -7.31
CA SER A 386 1.77 6.59 -7.00
C SER A 386 3.15 6.13 -6.49
N GLU A 387 4.22 6.69 -7.06
CA GLU A 387 5.60 6.37 -6.67
C GLU A 387 5.98 7.00 -5.32
N ASP A 388 5.35 8.14 -4.97
CA ASP A 388 5.83 9.02 -3.91
C ASP A 388 5.05 8.91 -2.59
N ILE A 389 3.70 8.89 -2.54
CA ILE A 389 2.90 8.55 -1.35
C ILE A 389 1.49 8.12 -1.80
N CYS A 390 0.99 6.99 -1.32
CA CYS A 390 -0.42 6.62 -1.45
C CYS A 390 -1.25 7.48 -0.48
N HIS A 391 -2.36 8.09 -0.94
CA HIS A 391 -3.20 8.94 -0.09
C HIS A 391 -3.55 8.22 1.23
N PRO A 392 -3.43 8.85 2.42
CA PRO A 392 -3.57 8.14 3.71
C PRO A 392 -4.87 7.33 3.85
N THR A 393 -6.00 7.85 3.36
CA THR A 393 -7.28 7.11 3.30
C THR A 393 -7.17 5.84 2.47
N VAL A 394 -6.56 5.91 1.28
CA VAL A 394 -6.39 4.78 0.37
C VAL A 394 -5.37 3.80 0.91
N ALA A 395 -4.26 4.27 1.47
CA ALA A 395 -3.25 3.42 2.11
C ALA A 395 -3.84 2.60 3.25
N LYS A 396 -4.68 3.22 4.07
CA LYS A 396 -5.37 2.57 5.20
C LYS A 396 -6.43 1.58 4.73
N TRP A 397 -7.18 1.89 3.67
CA TRP A 397 -8.10 0.96 3.02
C TRP A 397 -7.37 -0.22 2.38
N LEU A 398 -6.29 -0.01 1.62
CA LEU A 398 -5.46 -1.07 1.03
C LEU A 398 -4.86 -1.99 2.09
N ALA A 399 -4.39 -1.44 3.21
CA ALA A 399 -3.90 -2.24 4.32
C ALA A 399 -5.00 -3.14 4.90
N SER A 400 -6.23 -2.64 5.01
CA SER A 400 -7.39 -3.43 5.43
C SER A 400 -7.74 -4.52 4.42
N ILE A 401 -7.72 -4.20 3.13
CA ILE A 401 -7.95 -5.17 2.03
C ILE A 401 -6.91 -6.30 2.04
N ASP A 402 -5.64 -6.03 2.34
CA ASP A 402 -4.63 -7.10 2.43
C ASP A 402 -4.92 -8.06 3.58
N TRP A 403 -5.31 -7.56 4.75
CA TRP A 403 -5.74 -8.41 5.87
C TRP A 403 -7.00 -9.21 5.52
N TYR A 404 -7.95 -8.58 4.83
CA TYR A 404 -9.16 -9.25 4.35
C TYR A 404 -8.81 -10.38 3.36
N ARG A 405 -7.89 -10.14 2.42
CA ARG A 405 -7.37 -11.16 1.50
C ARG A 405 -6.79 -12.35 2.26
N ARG A 406 -5.94 -12.11 3.24
CA ARG A 406 -5.40 -13.17 4.12
C ARG A 406 -6.50 -13.94 4.86
N ALA A 407 -7.62 -13.29 5.17
CA ALA A 407 -8.78 -13.96 5.75
C ALA A 407 -9.49 -14.86 4.74
N THR A 408 -9.62 -14.42 3.47
CA THR A 408 -10.20 -15.24 2.40
C THR A 408 -9.33 -16.45 2.06
N GLU A 409 -8.00 -16.28 2.11
CA GLU A 409 -6.99 -17.31 1.81
C GLU A 409 -6.70 -18.24 3.01
N ALA A 410 -7.28 -17.97 4.18
CA ALA A 410 -7.02 -18.73 5.41
C ALA A 410 -7.56 -20.17 5.32
N SER A 411 -6.73 -21.13 5.72
CA SER A 411 -7.10 -22.56 5.75
C SER A 411 -7.92 -22.94 6.99
N GLN A 412 -7.76 -22.17 8.07
CA GLN A 412 -8.44 -22.40 9.35
C GLN A 412 -9.42 -21.27 9.67
N SER A 413 -10.59 -21.62 10.20
CA SER A 413 -11.60 -20.65 10.63
C SER A 413 -11.10 -19.69 11.72
N SER A 414 -10.16 -20.11 12.55
CA SER A 414 -9.48 -19.25 13.52
C SER A 414 -8.69 -18.12 12.85
N GLU A 415 -7.90 -18.45 11.83
CA GLU A 415 -7.13 -17.50 11.02
C GLU A 415 -8.06 -16.58 10.22
N GLU A 416 -9.16 -17.12 9.66
CA GLU A 416 -10.18 -16.32 8.96
C GLU A 416 -10.80 -15.27 9.88
N ILE A 417 -11.16 -15.63 11.12
CA ILE A 417 -11.70 -14.69 12.11
C ILE A 417 -10.66 -13.62 12.48
N LEU A 418 -9.42 -14.03 12.80
CA LEU A 418 -8.35 -13.11 13.19
C LEU A 418 -8.02 -12.12 12.09
N ASN A 419 -7.78 -12.59 10.87
CA ASN A 419 -7.42 -11.75 9.73
C ASN A 419 -8.57 -10.82 9.33
N SER A 420 -9.82 -11.30 9.34
CA SER A 420 -11.00 -10.45 9.07
C SER A 420 -11.14 -9.35 10.13
N TRP A 421 -10.89 -9.67 11.39
CA TRP A 421 -10.96 -8.69 12.47
C TRP A 421 -9.81 -7.68 12.40
N PHE A 422 -8.58 -8.13 12.12
CA PHE A 422 -7.42 -7.25 11.93
C PHE A 422 -7.60 -6.28 10.76
N ALA A 423 -8.27 -6.72 9.68
CA ALA A 423 -8.65 -5.84 8.58
C ALA A 423 -9.49 -4.67 9.10
N VAL A 424 -10.49 -4.96 9.91
CA VAL A 424 -11.46 -3.99 10.40
C VAL A 424 -10.86 -3.10 11.51
N GLU A 425 -9.98 -3.64 12.37
CA GLU A 425 -9.25 -2.89 13.40
C GLU A 425 -8.36 -1.79 12.83
N LYS A 426 -7.94 -1.89 11.56
CA LYS A 426 -7.24 -0.77 10.90
C LYS A 426 -8.01 0.53 11.02
N PHE A 427 -9.34 0.49 11.01
CA PHE A 427 -10.18 1.70 11.07
C PHE A 427 -10.43 2.25 12.48
N SER A 428 -10.06 1.51 13.54
CA SER A 428 -10.43 1.80 14.94
C SER A 428 -9.95 3.16 15.47
N ASP A 429 -8.75 3.61 15.11
CA ASP A 429 -8.25 4.92 15.54
C ASP A 429 -8.98 6.09 14.85
N SER A 430 -9.40 5.89 13.60
CA SER A 430 -10.11 6.92 12.82
C SER A 430 -11.59 7.03 13.17
N SER A 431 -12.13 6.07 13.93
CA SER A 431 -13.53 6.03 14.32
C SER A 431 -13.78 6.54 15.75
N LYS A 432 -12.74 6.87 16.52
CA LYS A 432 -12.83 7.31 17.93
C LYS A 432 -13.65 8.58 18.17
N THR A 433 -13.87 9.40 17.14
CA THR A 433 -14.52 10.72 17.21
C THR A 433 -16.00 10.70 16.81
N ILE A 434 -16.55 9.53 16.49
CA ILE A 434 -17.93 9.39 16.00
C ILE A 434 -18.88 9.21 17.19
N CYS A 435 -19.26 10.32 17.82
CA CYS A 435 -20.30 10.34 18.86
C CYS A 435 -21.60 10.91 18.29
N LYS A 436 -22.50 10.04 17.82
CA LYS A 436 -23.92 10.40 17.67
C LYS A 436 -24.80 9.25 18.15
N LYS A 437 -25.80 9.60 18.96
CA LYS A 437 -26.80 8.70 19.51
C LYS A 437 -27.68 8.18 18.36
N LEU A 438 -27.86 6.86 18.27
CA LEU A 438 -28.90 6.28 17.40
C LEU A 438 -30.28 6.79 17.86
N PRO A 439 -31.25 6.97 16.95
CA PRO A 439 -32.57 7.48 17.29
C PRO A 439 -33.33 6.54 18.25
N GLU A 440 -34.14 7.13 19.14
CA GLU A 440 -35.02 6.36 20.03
C GLU A 440 -36.18 5.74 19.23
N LEU A 441 -36.33 4.42 19.28
CA LEU A 441 -37.43 3.68 18.64
C LEU A 441 -38.82 4.02 19.21
N SER A 442 -39.87 3.70 18.45
CA SER A 442 -41.26 3.97 18.83
C SER A 442 -41.69 3.25 20.12
N ASP A 443 -42.75 3.77 20.75
CA ASP A 443 -43.27 3.28 22.02
C ASP A 443 -44.01 1.92 21.92
N ALA A 444 -44.34 1.47 20.70
CA ALA A 444 -45.02 0.20 20.44
C ALA A 444 -44.17 -1.04 20.83
N LEU A 445 -42.85 -0.88 20.96
CA LEU A 445 -41.90 -1.96 21.24
C LEU A 445 -41.23 -1.85 22.64
N LYS A 446 -41.92 -1.20 23.59
CA LYS A 446 -41.46 -0.92 24.97
C LYS A 446 -40.87 -2.12 25.74
N ASN A 447 -41.27 -3.36 25.47
CA ASN A 447 -40.71 -4.55 26.12
C ASN A 447 -39.37 -5.02 25.50
N LYS A 448 -39.09 -4.73 24.21
CA LYS A 448 -37.76 -4.90 23.59
C LYS A 448 -36.84 -3.68 23.86
N LYS A 449 -37.41 -2.54 24.26
CA LYS A 449 -36.75 -1.26 24.56
C LYS A 449 -35.74 -1.35 25.71
N LYS A 450 -35.98 -2.19 26.73
CA LYS A 450 -35.02 -2.39 27.84
C LYS A 450 -33.73 -3.07 27.36
N ILE A 451 -33.88 -4.15 26.59
CA ILE A 451 -32.76 -4.89 25.99
C ILE A 451 -32.03 -4.02 24.96
N LEU A 452 -32.75 -3.28 24.10
CA LEU A 452 -32.11 -2.48 23.06
C LEU A 452 -31.41 -1.23 23.61
N LYS A 453 -32.00 -0.54 24.59
CA LYS A 453 -31.41 0.64 25.23
C LYS A 453 -30.20 0.29 26.09
N GLU A 454 -30.30 -0.75 26.94
CA GLU A 454 -29.15 -1.27 27.72
C GLU A 454 -28.01 -1.75 26.80
N ASN A 455 -28.34 -2.33 25.64
CA ASN A 455 -27.34 -2.80 24.69
C ASN A 455 -26.74 -1.69 23.81
N ILE A 456 -27.49 -0.67 23.38
CA ILE A 456 -26.98 0.44 22.55
C ILE A 456 -26.20 1.45 23.39
N ASP A 457 -26.65 1.76 24.61
CA ASP A 457 -25.94 2.69 25.50
C ASP A 457 -24.54 2.15 25.90
N LEU A 458 -24.32 0.82 25.88
CA LEU A 458 -23.01 0.18 26.05
C LEU A 458 -21.98 0.52 24.95
N TRP A 459 -22.39 1.12 23.82
CA TRP A 459 -21.52 1.30 22.64
C TRP A 459 -21.03 2.74 22.48
N ILE A 460 -21.62 3.69 23.20
CA ILE A 460 -21.40 5.12 23.04
C ILE A 460 -20.31 5.64 24.00
N ASP A 461 -19.92 4.84 25.01
CA ASP A 461 -18.84 5.20 25.92
C ASP A 461 -17.48 4.56 25.53
N SER A 462 -16.53 5.43 25.21
CA SER A 462 -15.06 5.38 25.44
C SER A 462 -14.08 4.41 24.73
N GLU A 463 -14.46 3.58 23.75
CA GLU A 463 -13.45 2.75 23.01
C GLU A 463 -13.68 2.69 21.49
N GLY A 464 -12.65 3.01 20.69
CA GLY A 464 -12.72 3.03 19.21
C GLY A 464 -13.14 1.71 18.54
N ILE A 465 -12.99 0.57 19.24
CA ILE A 465 -13.48 -0.74 18.81
C ILE A 465 -15.02 -0.77 18.72
N ARG A 466 -15.73 -0.07 19.62
CA ARG A 466 -17.20 -0.02 19.65
C ARG A 466 -17.77 0.70 18.42
N THR A 467 -17.09 1.75 17.97
CA THR A 467 -17.50 2.45 16.74
C THR A 467 -17.30 1.59 15.50
N VAL A 468 -16.20 0.85 15.43
CA VAL A 468 -15.96 -0.06 14.29
C VAL A 468 -17.01 -1.17 14.23
N GLN A 469 -17.42 -1.69 15.39
CA GLN A 469 -18.52 -2.65 15.46
C GLN A 469 -19.83 -2.03 14.95
N LEU A 470 -20.11 -0.76 15.26
CA LEU A 470 -21.28 -0.04 14.72
C LEU A 470 -21.21 0.06 13.19
N LEU A 471 -20.04 0.42 12.65
CA LEU A 471 -19.83 0.49 11.19
C LEU A 471 -20.05 -0.86 10.51
N LEU A 472 -19.62 -1.98 11.12
CA LEU A 472 -19.91 -3.32 10.60
C LEU A 472 -21.41 -3.59 10.54
N VAL A 473 -22.15 -3.29 11.62
CA VAL A 473 -23.60 -3.49 11.67
C VAL A 473 -24.31 -2.65 10.60
N LEU A 474 -23.97 -1.36 10.50
CA LEU A 474 -24.61 -0.45 9.55
C LEU A 474 -24.30 -0.80 8.09
N SER A 475 -23.04 -1.13 7.77
CA SER A 475 -22.64 -1.50 6.41
C SER A 475 -23.30 -2.80 6.00
N GLU A 476 -23.33 -3.81 6.87
CA GLU A 476 -24.00 -5.07 6.59
C GLU A 476 -25.52 -4.92 6.49
N LEU A 477 -26.14 -4.09 7.32
CA LEU A 477 -27.59 -3.82 7.23
C LEU A 477 -27.95 -3.26 5.86
N LYS A 478 -27.24 -2.21 5.43
CA LYS A 478 -27.44 -1.58 4.12
C LYS A 478 -27.14 -2.56 2.98
N PHE A 479 -26.02 -3.27 3.06
CA PHE A 479 -25.63 -4.28 2.07
C PHE A 479 -26.69 -5.39 1.94
N ASN A 480 -27.25 -5.86 3.05
CA ASN A 480 -28.30 -6.88 3.06
C ASN A 480 -29.56 -6.41 2.35
N LEU A 481 -30.02 -5.19 2.63
CA LEU A 481 -31.18 -4.57 1.97
C LEU A 481 -30.95 -4.45 0.46
N TYR A 482 -29.83 -3.83 0.07
CA TYR A 482 -29.44 -3.67 -1.34
C TYR A 482 -29.42 -5.02 -2.09
N HIS A 483 -28.74 -6.03 -1.53
CA HIS A 483 -28.63 -7.34 -2.18
C HIS A 483 -29.97 -8.06 -2.29
N LYS A 484 -30.84 -7.89 -1.31
CA LYS A 484 -32.17 -8.50 -1.32
C LYS A 484 -33.01 -7.92 -2.46
N VAL A 485 -32.97 -6.61 -2.67
CA VAL A 485 -33.63 -5.96 -3.80
C VAL A 485 -33.03 -6.42 -5.12
N ARG A 486 -31.70 -6.42 -5.23
CA ARG A 486 -31.00 -6.83 -6.46
C ARG A 486 -31.27 -8.29 -6.84
N GLN A 487 -31.31 -9.20 -5.87
CA GLN A 487 -31.61 -10.61 -6.09
C GLN A 487 -33.02 -10.78 -6.64
N VAL A 488 -34.01 -10.11 -6.05
CA VAL A 488 -35.38 -10.15 -6.52
C VAL A 488 -35.51 -9.51 -7.90
N GLY A 489 -34.93 -8.31 -8.09
CA GLY A 489 -34.90 -7.62 -9.38
C GLY A 489 -34.28 -8.45 -10.50
N GLY A 490 -33.19 -9.19 -10.22
CA GLY A 490 -32.52 -10.06 -11.19
C GLY A 490 -33.40 -11.18 -11.78
N VAL A 491 -34.41 -11.65 -11.02
CA VAL A 491 -35.42 -12.60 -11.52
C VAL A 491 -36.19 -11.99 -12.71
N PHE A 492 -36.43 -10.67 -12.66
CA PHE A 492 -37.20 -9.94 -13.66
C PHE A 492 -36.36 -9.45 -14.86
N ILE A 493 -35.03 -9.49 -14.77
CA ILE A 493 -34.13 -9.10 -15.87
C ILE A 493 -33.81 -10.28 -16.80
N THR A 494 -33.95 -11.52 -16.30
CA THR A 494 -33.46 -12.70 -17.02
C THR A 494 -34.51 -13.23 -18.01
N PRO A 495 -34.24 -13.24 -19.33
CA PRO A 495 -35.24 -13.57 -20.36
C PRO A 495 -35.68 -15.04 -20.37
N LEU A 496 -35.02 -15.93 -19.62
CA LEU A 496 -35.41 -17.34 -19.50
C LEU A 496 -36.47 -17.57 -18.40
N THR A 497 -36.43 -16.81 -17.30
CA THR A 497 -37.41 -16.93 -16.20
C THR A 497 -38.74 -16.26 -16.52
N PHE A 498 -38.70 -15.17 -17.29
CA PHE A 498 -39.85 -14.31 -17.54
C PHE A 498 -40.98 -14.94 -18.40
N PRO A 499 -40.68 -15.63 -19.52
CA PRO A 499 -41.69 -16.28 -20.35
C PRO A 499 -42.32 -17.50 -19.65
N LEU A 500 -41.56 -18.17 -18.77
CA LEU A 500 -42.01 -19.34 -18.03
C LEU A 500 -43.00 -19.00 -16.90
N MET A 501 -43.00 -17.76 -16.41
CA MET A 501 -43.90 -17.33 -15.34
C MET A 501 -45.20 -16.65 -15.84
N ASP A 502 -45.38 -16.45 -17.15
CA ASP A 502 -46.52 -15.73 -17.76
C ASP A 502 -46.73 -14.31 -17.17
N ILE A 503 -45.64 -13.72 -16.64
CA ILE A 503 -45.58 -12.38 -16.01
C ILE A 503 -45.37 -11.29 -17.08
N SER A 504 -44.82 -11.65 -18.26
CA SER A 504 -44.45 -10.70 -19.31
C SER A 504 -45.61 -9.84 -19.82
N LYS A 505 -46.84 -10.34 -19.75
CA LYS A 505 -48.03 -9.58 -20.15
C LYS A 505 -48.55 -8.62 -19.08
N SER A 506 -48.12 -8.77 -17.82
CA SER A 506 -48.61 -7.97 -16.71
C SER A 506 -47.68 -6.81 -16.37
N ILE A 507 -46.36 -6.99 -16.48
CA ILE A 507 -45.39 -5.90 -16.28
C ILE A 507 -45.38 -4.98 -17.52
N ASN A 508 -45.38 -3.65 -17.32
CA ASN A 508 -45.30 -2.68 -18.42
C ASN A 508 -44.04 -2.95 -19.28
N GLN A 509 -44.22 -3.08 -20.60
CA GLN A 509 -43.13 -3.27 -21.58
C GLN A 509 -42.03 -2.20 -21.42
N ASP A 510 -42.39 -0.96 -21.10
CA ASP A 510 -41.44 0.12 -20.85
C ASP A 510 -40.55 -0.15 -19.63
N LEU A 511 -41.13 -0.74 -18.57
CA LEU A 511 -40.37 -1.16 -17.40
C LEU A 511 -39.46 -2.33 -17.78
N GLN A 512 -39.94 -3.30 -18.56
CA GLN A 512 -39.12 -4.44 -19.00
C GLN A 512 -37.91 -4.01 -19.83
N ASP A 513 -38.11 -3.09 -20.77
CA ASP A 513 -37.05 -2.55 -21.63
C ASP A 513 -36.05 -1.74 -20.80
N TYR A 514 -36.54 -0.92 -19.86
CA TYR A 514 -35.69 -0.22 -18.89
C TYR A 514 -34.89 -1.17 -18.00
N LEU A 515 -35.55 -2.18 -17.43
CA LEU A 515 -34.96 -3.17 -16.53
C LEU A 515 -33.85 -3.96 -17.24
N SER A 516 -34.05 -4.30 -18.51
CA SER A 516 -33.09 -5.03 -19.33
C SER A 516 -31.91 -4.16 -19.76
N ALA A 517 -32.15 -2.89 -20.11
CA ALA A 517 -31.13 -1.95 -20.54
C ALA A 517 -30.19 -1.52 -19.41
N ASN A 518 -30.69 -1.41 -18.18
CA ASN A 518 -29.95 -0.82 -17.04
C ASN A 518 -29.58 -1.86 -15.97
N LYS A 519 -29.54 -3.16 -16.31
CA LYS A 519 -29.32 -4.27 -15.37
C LYS A 519 -28.08 -4.17 -14.47
N ASP A 520 -27.09 -3.38 -14.87
CA ASP A 520 -25.81 -3.19 -14.19
C ASP A 520 -25.70 -1.81 -13.50
N GLU A 521 -26.77 -1.00 -13.51
CA GLU A 521 -26.83 0.35 -12.92
C GLU A 521 -27.58 0.37 -11.59
N ILE A 522 -27.30 1.37 -10.73
CA ILE A 522 -27.98 1.53 -9.43
C ILE A 522 -29.41 2.07 -9.64
N ASP A 523 -29.60 2.99 -10.58
CA ASP A 523 -30.89 3.59 -10.97
C ASP A 523 -31.92 2.55 -11.42
N PHE A 524 -31.48 1.34 -11.77
CA PHE A 524 -32.36 0.20 -12.01
C PHE A 524 -33.13 -0.20 -10.74
N LEU A 525 -32.46 -0.27 -9.59
CA LEU A 525 -33.03 -0.80 -8.35
C LEU A 525 -34.08 0.14 -7.78
N GLU A 526 -33.87 1.46 -7.89
CA GLU A 526 -34.84 2.47 -7.47
C GLU A 526 -36.16 2.33 -8.25
N LYS A 527 -36.09 2.31 -9.59
CA LYS A 527 -37.29 2.14 -10.43
C LYS A 527 -37.93 0.76 -10.27
N PHE A 528 -37.13 -0.28 -9.99
CA PHE A 528 -37.67 -1.60 -9.66
C PHE A 528 -38.49 -1.53 -8.37
N ILE A 529 -37.94 -0.95 -7.30
CA ILE A 529 -38.65 -0.80 -6.01
C ILE A 529 -39.95 -0.03 -6.18
N GLU A 530 -39.93 1.12 -6.87
CA GLU A 530 -41.14 1.92 -7.16
C GLU A 530 -42.30 1.09 -7.75
N LYS A 531 -41.97 0.04 -8.51
CA LYS A 531 -42.92 -0.82 -9.23
C LYS A 531 -43.28 -2.10 -8.49
N VAL A 532 -42.62 -2.43 -7.39
CA VAL A 532 -42.90 -3.64 -6.59
C VAL A 532 -44.38 -3.78 -6.20
N PRO A 533 -45.10 -2.74 -5.73
CA PRO A 533 -46.51 -2.88 -5.37
C PRO A 533 -47.42 -3.26 -6.55
N GLU A 534 -47.13 -2.69 -7.72
CA GLU A 534 -47.85 -2.97 -8.97
C GLU A 534 -47.61 -4.42 -9.43
N ILE A 535 -46.34 -4.84 -9.42
CA ILE A 535 -45.94 -6.22 -9.77
C ILE A 535 -46.60 -7.22 -8.82
N LYS A 536 -46.55 -6.97 -7.51
CA LYS A 536 -47.16 -7.85 -6.49
C LYS A 536 -48.66 -8.01 -6.72
N LYS A 537 -49.39 -6.89 -6.91
CA LYS A 537 -50.84 -6.92 -7.16
C LYS A 537 -51.22 -7.78 -8.37
N GLN A 538 -50.41 -7.72 -9.43
CA GLN A 538 -50.64 -8.52 -10.64
C GLN A 538 -50.37 -10.00 -10.41
N LEU A 539 -49.32 -10.35 -9.67
CA LEU A 539 -49.01 -11.73 -9.32
C LEU A 539 -50.06 -12.33 -8.40
N ASP A 540 -50.52 -11.58 -7.40
CA ASP A 540 -51.60 -11.98 -6.50
C ASP A 540 -52.90 -12.25 -7.28
N SER A 541 -53.22 -11.42 -8.28
CA SER A 541 -54.40 -11.63 -9.15
C SER A 541 -54.33 -12.91 -10.01
N LYS A 542 -53.12 -13.43 -10.21
CA LYS A 542 -52.84 -14.68 -10.93
C LYS A 542 -52.56 -15.86 -9.98
N SER A 543 -52.69 -15.67 -8.66
CA SER A 543 -52.34 -16.65 -7.63
C SER A 543 -50.89 -17.14 -7.69
N ILE A 544 -49.96 -16.29 -8.17
CA ILE A 544 -48.53 -16.60 -8.24
C ILE A 544 -47.86 -16.02 -6.99
N VAL A 545 -47.24 -16.88 -6.17
CA VAL A 545 -46.56 -16.46 -4.94
C VAL A 545 -45.05 -16.39 -5.19
N LEU A 546 -44.48 -15.20 -5.02
CA LEU A 546 -43.04 -14.97 -4.97
C LEU A 546 -42.66 -14.50 -3.55
N PRO A 547 -42.24 -15.42 -2.64
CA PRO A 547 -41.97 -15.10 -1.24
C PRO A 547 -40.96 -13.97 -1.06
N ASP A 548 -39.90 -13.95 -1.88
CA ASP A 548 -38.85 -12.93 -1.79
C ASP A 548 -39.35 -11.53 -2.21
N LEU A 549 -40.22 -11.45 -3.23
CA LEU A 549 -40.89 -10.22 -3.64
C LEU A 549 -41.86 -9.73 -2.56
N ASN A 550 -42.63 -10.65 -1.96
CA ASN A 550 -43.54 -10.32 -0.86
C ASN A 550 -42.77 -9.70 0.31
N GLN A 551 -41.65 -10.31 0.69
CA GLN A 551 -40.82 -9.78 1.76
C GLN A 551 -40.20 -8.42 1.40
N VAL A 552 -39.73 -8.21 0.17
CA VAL A 552 -39.27 -6.88 -0.28
C VAL A 552 -40.40 -5.86 -0.20
N ASN A 553 -41.61 -6.21 -0.67
CA ASN A 553 -42.78 -5.33 -0.57
C ASN A 553 -43.11 -4.97 0.89
N GLU A 554 -43.12 -5.95 1.81
CA GLU A 554 -43.38 -5.65 3.23
C GLU A 554 -42.28 -4.76 3.84
N ILE A 555 -41.00 -4.98 3.51
CA ILE A 555 -39.90 -4.15 4.04
C ILE A 555 -40.01 -2.69 3.59
N PHE A 556 -40.37 -2.42 2.33
CA PHE A 556 -40.33 -1.07 1.77
C PHE A 556 -41.67 -0.33 1.78
N TYR A 557 -42.81 -1.04 1.89
CA TYR A 557 -44.15 -0.44 1.80
C TYR A 557 -45.04 -0.70 3.02
N ASN A 558 -44.63 -1.54 3.98
CA ASN A 558 -45.35 -1.72 5.25
C ASN A 558 -44.50 -1.17 6.41
N HIS A 559 -44.89 0.00 6.92
CA HIS A 559 -44.21 0.71 8.00
C HIS A 559 -43.94 -0.17 9.23
N ASP A 560 -44.98 -0.83 9.75
CA ASP A 560 -44.89 -1.60 10.99
C ASP A 560 -43.99 -2.82 10.81
N TYR A 561 -44.09 -3.47 9.65
CA TYR A 561 -43.21 -4.59 9.30
C TYR A 561 -41.76 -4.13 9.10
N CYS A 562 -41.54 -3.00 8.45
CA CYS A 562 -40.22 -2.41 8.24
C CYS A 562 -39.53 -2.13 9.58
N GLU A 563 -40.23 -1.43 10.49
CA GLU A 563 -39.70 -1.12 11.83
C GLU A 563 -39.35 -2.42 12.59
N GLN A 564 -40.24 -3.41 12.58
CA GLN A 564 -39.98 -4.70 13.22
C GLN A 564 -38.76 -5.42 12.60
N TYR A 565 -38.70 -5.48 11.26
CA TYR A 565 -37.62 -6.13 10.53
C TYR A 565 -36.27 -5.51 10.84
N LEU A 566 -36.17 -4.17 10.82
CA LEU A 566 -34.93 -3.45 11.09
C LEU A 566 -34.44 -3.71 12.51
N ILE A 567 -35.34 -3.70 13.50
CA ILE A 567 -34.99 -3.98 14.89
C ILE A 567 -34.44 -5.39 15.05
N GLU A 568 -35.15 -6.39 14.52
CA GLU A 568 -34.74 -7.79 14.62
C GLU A 568 -33.40 -8.01 13.91
N LYS A 569 -33.20 -7.38 12.75
CA LYS A 569 -31.96 -7.47 11.99
C LYS A 569 -30.79 -6.80 12.71
N ILE A 570 -30.98 -5.61 13.26
CA ILE A 570 -29.94 -4.88 14.02
C ILE A 570 -29.52 -5.69 15.25
N ILE A 571 -30.47 -6.27 16.00
CA ILE A 571 -30.18 -7.13 17.15
C ILE A 571 -29.33 -8.33 16.70
N ALA A 572 -29.74 -9.04 15.65
CA ALA A 572 -29.02 -10.22 15.16
C ALA A 572 -27.58 -9.88 14.70
N LEU A 573 -27.41 -8.80 13.93
CA LEU A 573 -26.10 -8.35 13.46
C LEU A 573 -25.19 -7.96 14.63
N LYS A 574 -25.74 -7.28 15.63
CA LYS A 574 -25.02 -6.89 16.84
C LYS A 574 -24.53 -8.09 17.63
N ASP A 575 -25.41 -9.07 17.86
CA ASP A 575 -25.06 -10.29 18.58
C ASP A 575 -23.96 -11.06 17.86
N ASP A 576 -24.01 -11.14 16.52
CA ASP A 576 -22.95 -11.74 15.72
C ASP A 576 -21.62 -10.98 15.89
N VAL A 577 -21.61 -9.65 15.70
CA VAL A 577 -20.40 -8.82 15.82
C VAL A 577 -19.78 -8.90 17.22
N TYR A 578 -20.61 -8.89 18.27
CA TYR A 578 -20.15 -9.06 19.65
C TYR A 578 -19.53 -10.43 19.88
N ASN A 579 -20.15 -11.50 19.36
CA ASN A 579 -19.61 -12.85 19.47
C ASN A 579 -18.30 -13.02 18.69
N ILE A 580 -18.20 -12.44 17.49
CA ILE A 580 -16.95 -12.42 16.70
C ILE A 580 -15.84 -11.74 17.50
N TYR A 581 -16.10 -10.58 18.10
CA TYR A 581 -15.13 -9.88 18.95
C TYR A 581 -14.66 -10.73 20.14
N ARG A 582 -15.61 -11.36 20.84
CA ARG A 582 -15.31 -12.25 21.98
C ARG A 582 -14.45 -13.44 21.55
N ILE A 583 -14.79 -14.08 20.43
CA ILE A 583 -14.03 -15.21 19.88
C ILE A 583 -12.64 -14.76 19.45
N ARG A 584 -12.51 -13.61 18.80
CA ARG A 584 -11.20 -13.03 18.46
C ARG A 584 -10.34 -12.84 19.70
N ASN A 585 -10.87 -12.25 20.77
CA ASN A 585 -10.12 -12.05 22.01
C ASN A 585 -9.72 -13.39 22.64
N MET A 586 -10.60 -14.40 22.60
CA MET A 586 -10.24 -15.75 23.01
C MET A 586 -9.10 -16.32 22.16
N LEU A 587 -9.16 -16.22 20.83
CA LEU A 587 -8.13 -16.75 19.93
C LEU A 587 -6.76 -16.08 20.10
N VAL A 588 -6.73 -14.77 20.40
CA VAL A 588 -5.48 -14.04 20.67
C VAL A 588 -4.84 -14.44 22.01
N HIS A 589 -5.64 -14.90 22.98
CA HIS A 589 -5.19 -15.19 24.34
C HIS A 589 -5.21 -16.68 24.73
N SER A 590 -5.72 -17.57 23.88
CA SER A 590 -5.79 -19.02 24.12
C SER A 590 -5.53 -19.81 22.83
N SER A 591 -4.62 -20.79 22.91
CA SER A 591 -4.09 -21.53 21.74
C SER A 591 -4.88 -22.77 21.33
N SER A 592 -5.99 -23.09 22.02
CA SER A 592 -6.80 -24.26 21.69
C SER A 592 -8.28 -24.00 21.91
N THR A 593 -9.03 -23.82 20.83
CA THR A 593 -10.49 -23.91 20.89
C THR A 593 -10.97 -24.52 19.59
N THR A 594 -11.70 -25.63 19.68
CA THR A 594 -12.35 -26.29 18.54
C THR A 594 -13.85 -26.25 18.78
N SER A 595 -14.55 -25.32 18.10
CA SER A 595 -16.00 -25.19 18.18
C SER A 595 -16.59 -25.17 16.78
N ARG A 596 -17.68 -25.91 16.55
CA ARG A 596 -18.46 -25.87 15.29
C ARG A 596 -19.04 -24.47 15.00
N LEU A 597 -19.11 -23.60 16.01
CA LEU A 597 -19.51 -22.20 15.83
C LEU A 597 -18.42 -21.35 15.16
N PHE A 598 -17.17 -21.81 15.12
CA PHE A 598 -16.07 -21.05 14.49
C PHE A 598 -16.26 -20.92 12.99
N ASP A 599 -16.70 -21.96 12.30
CA ASP A 599 -16.94 -21.88 10.87
C ASP A 599 -18.07 -20.89 10.54
N TYR A 600 -19.12 -20.86 11.38
CA TYR A 600 -20.20 -19.89 11.28
C TYR A 600 -19.68 -18.45 11.47
N TYR A 601 -18.97 -18.18 12.56
CA TYR A 601 -18.48 -16.83 12.86
C TYR A 601 -17.31 -16.39 11.97
N ALA A 602 -16.52 -17.32 11.43
CA ALA A 602 -15.51 -17.04 10.41
C ALA A 602 -16.17 -16.49 9.14
N LYS A 603 -17.19 -17.21 8.66
CA LYS A 603 -17.98 -16.76 7.50
C LYS A 603 -18.62 -15.39 7.75
N ARG A 604 -19.26 -15.19 8.91
CA ARG A 604 -19.88 -13.90 9.27
C ARG A 604 -18.88 -12.76 9.38
N SER A 605 -17.75 -12.99 10.05
CA SER A 605 -16.67 -12.00 10.19
C SER A 605 -16.16 -11.53 8.83
N ARG A 606 -15.94 -12.47 7.91
CA ARG A 606 -15.55 -12.19 6.53
C ARG A 606 -16.63 -11.45 5.74
N GLU A 607 -17.91 -11.83 5.88
CA GLU A 607 -19.03 -11.14 5.23
C GLU A 607 -19.12 -9.67 5.67
N TYR A 608 -19.11 -9.43 6.99
CA TYR A 608 -19.28 -8.08 7.55
C TYR A 608 -18.07 -7.19 7.25
N CYS A 609 -16.86 -7.74 7.33
CA CYS A 609 -15.64 -7.05 6.93
C CYS A 609 -15.72 -6.59 5.47
N ASN A 610 -16.16 -7.47 4.56
CA ASN A 610 -16.28 -7.09 3.16
C ASN A 610 -17.37 -6.03 2.93
N SER A 611 -18.49 -6.09 3.65
CA SER A 611 -19.55 -5.07 3.51
C SER A 611 -19.06 -3.68 3.91
N LEU A 612 -18.23 -3.58 4.95
CA LEU A 612 -17.57 -2.33 5.30
C LEU A 612 -16.54 -1.89 4.24
N LEU A 613 -15.74 -2.82 3.73
CA LEU A 613 -14.72 -2.54 2.71
C LEU A 613 -15.33 -2.06 1.39
N ASP A 614 -16.44 -2.66 0.96
CA ASP A 614 -17.19 -2.25 -0.24
C ASP A 614 -17.80 -0.86 -0.06
N ALA A 615 -18.37 -0.57 1.12
CA ALA A 615 -18.95 0.74 1.41
C ALA A 615 -17.89 1.86 1.34
N ILE A 616 -16.68 1.60 1.88
CA ILE A 616 -15.55 2.54 1.79
C ILE A 616 -15.09 2.66 0.33
N ALA A 617 -14.94 1.54 -0.38
CA ALA A 617 -14.49 1.52 -1.77
C ALA A 617 -15.42 2.32 -2.68
N TYR A 618 -16.74 2.16 -2.50
CA TYR A 618 -17.75 2.90 -3.25
C TYR A 618 -17.60 4.41 -3.10
N LYS A 619 -17.41 4.91 -1.87
CA LYS A 619 -17.16 6.35 -1.63
C LYS A 619 -15.84 6.82 -2.25
N ILE A 620 -14.79 6.02 -2.17
CA ILE A 620 -13.52 6.31 -2.86
C ILE A 620 -13.75 6.40 -4.39
N TYR A 621 -14.53 5.51 -4.99
CA TYR A 621 -14.80 5.51 -6.44
C TYR A 621 -15.63 6.69 -6.95
N GLN A 622 -16.43 7.31 -6.08
CA GLN A 622 -17.23 8.48 -6.42
C GLN A 622 -16.40 9.77 -6.55
N THR A 623 -15.20 9.82 -5.95
CA THR A 623 -14.33 11.01 -6.03
C THR A 623 -13.57 11.11 -7.36
N SER A 624 -13.42 12.33 -7.88
CA SER A 624 -12.86 12.58 -9.22
C SER A 624 -11.37 12.89 -9.21
N ASN A 625 -10.84 13.43 -8.11
CA ASN A 625 -9.44 13.89 -7.96
C ASN A 625 -8.87 13.57 -6.57
N ASP A 626 -7.53 13.54 -6.45
CA ASP A 626 -6.80 13.25 -5.21
C ASP A 626 -7.17 14.19 -4.05
N ASP A 627 -7.37 15.48 -4.34
CA ASP A 627 -7.75 16.50 -3.35
C ASP A 627 -9.21 16.35 -2.86
N GLU A 628 -10.03 15.53 -3.53
CA GLU A 628 -11.43 15.31 -3.20
C GLU A 628 -11.64 14.06 -2.32
N ILE A 629 -10.62 13.21 -2.12
CA ILE A 629 -10.74 12.04 -1.24
C ILE A 629 -10.86 12.51 0.20
N MET A 630 -12.06 12.35 0.77
CA MET A 630 -12.28 12.71 2.16
C MET A 630 -11.47 11.80 3.12
N PRO A 631 -11.08 12.32 4.29
CA PRO A 631 -10.57 11.48 5.37
C PRO A 631 -11.59 10.40 5.75
N LEU A 632 -11.13 9.18 6.06
CA LEU A 632 -12.01 8.06 6.47
C LEU A 632 -12.99 8.41 7.60
N GLU A 633 -12.57 9.26 8.53
CA GLU A 633 -13.43 9.75 9.61
C GLU A 633 -14.69 10.46 9.08
N SER A 634 -14.55 11.25 8.01
CA SER A 634 -15.68 11.94 7.40
C SER A 634 -16.65 10.95 6.75
N TYR A 635 -16.14 9.94 6.04
CA TYR A 635 -16.98 8.87 5.48
C TYR A 635 -17.73 8.10 6.56
N PHE A 636 -17.06 7.75 7.65
CA PHE A 636 -17.72 7.04 8.75
C PHE A 636 -18.78 7.90 9.45
N ARG A 637 -18.54 9.20 9.60
CA ARG A 637 -19.53 10.14 10.14
C ARG A 637 -20.75 10.25 9.21
N GLU A 638 -20.53 10.40 7.91
CA GLU A 638 -21.59 10.46 6.90
C GLU A 638 -22.45 9.18 6.95
N MET A 639 -21.80 8.01 6.93
CA MET A 639 -22.49 6.71 7.02
C MET A 639 -23.38 6.56 8.26
N VAL A 640 -22.92 7.05 9.42
CA VAL A 640 -23.73 7.05 10.66
C VAL A 640 -24.87 8.07 10.57
N ILE A 641 -24.63 9.25 10.01
CA ILE A 641 -25.65 10.29 9.83
C ILE A 641 -26.75 9.79 8.90
N ASP A 642 -26.38 9.23 7.75
CA ASP A 642 -27.32 8.75 6.74
C ASP A 642 -28.18 7.60 7.29
N ALA A 643 -27.55 6.66 8.01
CA ALA A 643 -28.28 5.59 8.68
C ALA A 643 -29.27 6.13 9.73
N ASN A 644 -28.87 7.13 10.53
CA ASN A 644 -29.78 7.74 11.50
C ASN A 644 -30.96 8.42 10.81
N ILE A 645 -30.72 9.20 9.74
CA ILE A 645 -31.77 9.86 8.97
C ILE A 645 -32.74 8.81 8.40
N ALA A 646 -32.23 7.70 7.88
CA ALA A 646 -33.05 6.63 7.32
C ALA A 646 -33.90 5.93 8.39
N LEU A 647 -33.32 5.62 9.56
CA LEU A 647 -34.04 4.98 10.67
C LEU A 647 -35.09 5.91 11.30
N GLU A 648 -34.79 7.21 11.43
CA GLU A 648 -35.79 8.21 11.83
C GLU A 648 -36.91 8.33 10.81
N ALA A 649 -36.58 8.25 9.51
CA ALA A 649 -37.56 8.29 8.46
C ALA A 649 -38.54 7.10 8.54
N VAL A 650 -38.07 5.89 8.87
CA VAL A 650 -38.97 4.75 9.12
C VAL A 650 -39.89 5.07 10.29
N LYS A 651 -39.37 5.53 11.44
CA LYS A 651 -40.17 5.89 12.62
C LYS A 651 -41.23 6.96 12.34
N ASP A 652 -40.89 7.94 11.50
CA ASP A 652 -41.79 9.03 11.10
C ASP A 652 -42.72 8.66 9.92
N ASN A 653 -42.69 7.41 9.45
CA ASN A 653 -43.39 6.94 8.26
C ASN A 653 -43.09 7.73 6.98
N LYS A 654 -41.83 8.14 6.81
CA LYS A 654 -41.26 8.84 5.63
C LYS A 654 -40.44 7.88 4.79
N MET A 655 -41.08 6.84 4.24
CA MET A 655 -40.41 5.69 3.60
C MET A 655 -39.51 6.04 2.41
N ASP A 656 -39.76 7.12 1.68
CA ASP A 656 -38.93 7.56 0.54
C ASP A 656 -37.46 7.77 0.91
N LYS A 657 -37.19 8.36 2.09
CA LYS A 657 -35.82 8.58 2.56
C LYS A 657 -35.11 7.28 2.93
N PHE A 658 -35.86 6.31 3.46
CA PHE A 658 -35.33 4.98 3.79
C PHE A 658 -35.00 4.19 2.51
N ILE A 659 -35.87 4.25 1.50
CA ILE A 659 -35.65 3.62 0.18
C ILE A 659 -34.35 4.16 -0.44
N ASN A 660 -34.19 5.48 -0.52
CA ASN A 660 -32.98 6.10 -1.08
C ASN A 660 -31.71 5.67 -0.33
N TRP A 661 -31.76 5.60 1.00
CA TRP A 661 -30.62 5.14 1.79
C TRP A 661 -30.29 3.66 1.55
N ALA A 662 -31.29 2.80 1.42
CA ALA A 662 -31.11 1.36 1.23
C ALA A 662 -30.56 1.00 -0.16
N LEU A 663 -30.79 1.84 -1.17
CA LEU A 663 -30.44 1.57 -2.57
C LEU A 663 -29.20 2.32 -3.08
N SER A 664 -28.83 3.45 -2.45
CA SER A 664 -27.62 4.23 -2.75
C SER A 664 -26.32 3.54 -2.39
#